data_AF-A0A2A7H2A3-F1
#
_entry.id   AF-A0A2A7H2A3-F1
#
_cell.length_a   1.000
_cell.length_b   1.000
_cell.length_c   1.000
_cell.angle_alpha   90.00
_cell.angle_beta   90.00
_cell.angle_gamma   90.00
#
_symmetry.space_group_name_H-M   'P 1'
#
loop_
_entity.id
_entity.type
_entity.pdbx_description
1 polymer ?
#
loop_
_entity_poly.entity_id
_entity_poly.type
_entity_poly.pdbx_seq_one_letter_code
_entity_poly.pdbx_strand_id
1 'polypeptide(L)'
;MKQNSQKRNKERAIKAFIAVNVLAFPFVGGTTGITKVSAETQEQTVGKQVSTERIFHVMGKGNVDQIRDMDRRQFRFSPYEPTGLYASPNEKITIQVDGTQNIQAYIGTFSYDGAWNEDSLVKSFTLKPGENTIESPNGGMIYFYNPSQGGAVQAEIKTGGAPTPFFELGKHTKQDLINMLDAYPNAHAVELKGERSLITASPVRVKKYLIDSNTDPVELLKKIDESIRIEDRVSGLSEAEADKHYVHFVEDNHSNYYMYSYNSRTAYVGDSIQNVLDINKFTKDGWGPWHEMGHQRQQTPWLWDGLGEVTTNIYSMSVQRAFGNKSRLENGTYEKAFNYLNKPQSEKDYNKIDDVFVKLAMFWQLNLAFGEEFYPKLHQAYRSLSKEELPKTSDEKIQAFIYNTSKVAKQNLLPFFDKWGLIATPETRKKVEALNYPILVAPIWESTDSKPVKANVLKLGGRVWEDSNQNGIHDQSEKGMEGVRVQLLDKDGNVLKEVKTDKEGHYLFDGLIENTYRVQVEKPSGYVFAPKQSGQDVTIDSSVSETGVTDAITLLHDDLTLDAGVNRNTFKDVPEGHWAFNAIYDLANKGIVAGYGDGIFGMGDNVTREQVAALIYRTLHIEKQDKYENLYGDIDKNSTMFPEEILALTKLGIFQGDDQGNFRPKATLTRAEMAQVITRAFKLDVKAPHNFSDVPANSWAKNAISAVQSNKIAAGVGEGKFAPNMKVTREQYAQFLYNASLNERSHQ
;
A
#
# COMPACT_ATOMS: atom_id res chain seq x y z
N MET A 1 26.04 70.47 -5.09
CA MET A 1 24.65 70.04 -5.38
C MET A 1 24.68 68.57 -5.80
N LYS A 2 23.67 67.76 -5.47
CA LYS A 2 23.58 66.34 -5.89
C LYS A 2 22.51 66.15 -6.96
N GLN A 3 22.73 65.20 -7.87
CA GLN A 3 21.71 64.60 -8.73
C GLN A 3 21.80 63.08 -8.61
N ASN A 4 20.63 62.41 -8.66
CA ASN A 4 20.30 61.13 -9.32
C ASN A 4 21.24 59.89 -9.15
N SER A 5 20.74 58.64 -9.07
CA SER A 5 19.41 58.12 -9.44
C SER A 5 19.06 56.79 -8.73
N GLN A 6 17.76 56.49 -8.58
CA GLN A 6 17.13 55.14 -8.60
C GLN A 6 17.54 54.10 -7.51
N LYS A 7 16.73 53.10 -7.12
CA LYS A 7 15.51 52.51 -7.73
C LYS A 7 14.65 51.75 -6.69
N ARG A 8 13.36 51.55 -7.04
CA ARG A 8 12.37 50.57 -6.50
C ARG A 8 11.91 50.73 -5.04
N ASN A 9 10.59 50.75 -4.86
CA ASN A 9 9.89 50.85 -3.57
C ASN A 9 9.00 49.62 -3.33
N LYS A 10 8.81 49.28 -2.05
CA LYS A 10 7.68 48.52 -1.49
C LYS A 10 6.41 49.40 -1.54
N GLU A 11 5.16 48.98 -1.31
CA GLU A 11 4.47 47.70 -1.04
C GLU A 11 3.03 47.92 -1.64
N ARG A 12 1.89 47.26 -1.39
CA ARG A 12 1.38 46.20 -0.48
C ARG A 12 0.10 45.62 -1.12
N ALA A 13 -0.21 44.32 -1.00
CA ALA A 13 -1.56 43.81 -1.34
C ALA A 13 -1.94 42.53 -0.57
N ILE A 14 -2.96 42.69 0.26
CA ILE A 14 -3.81 41.73 1.00
C ILE A 14 -3.89 40.31 0.40
N LYS A 15 -3.74 39.29 1.26
CA LYS A 15 -4.43 38.00 1.11
C LYS A 15 -5.46 37.84 2.23
N ALA A 16 -6.72 37.58 1.88
CA ALA A 16 -7.79 37.33 2.83
C ALA A 16 -8.01 35.83 3.04
N PHE A 17 -8.45 35.45 4.24
CA PHE A 17 -8.95 34.10 4.54
C PHE A 17 -10.35 33.93 3.93
N ILE A 18 -10.55 32.91 3.08
CA ILE A 18 -11.87 32.34 2.80
C ILE A 18 -11.70 30.81 2.82
N ALA A 19 -12.40 30.14 3.72
CA ALA A 19 -12.52 28.69 3.72
C ALA A 19 -13.57 28.26 2.67
N VAL A 20 -13.34 27.12 2.02
CA VAL A 20 -14.32 26.48 1.13
C VAL A 20 -14.75 25.16 1.77
N ASN A 21 -16.06 24.95 1.87
CA ASN A 21 -16.63 23.87 2.67
C ASN A 21 -16.43 22.49 2.03
N VAL A 22 -15.94 21.53 2.82
CA VAL A 22 -16.14 20.10 2.55
C VAL A 22 -17.52 19.73 3.09
N LEU A 23 -18.52 19.68 2.21
CA LEU A 23 -19.86 19.18 2.55
C LEU A 23 -19.86 17.64 2.51
N ALA A 24 -19.60 17.02 3.66
CA ALA A 24 -19.95 15.62 3.87
C ALA A 24 -21.47 15.49 4.03
N PHE A 25 -22.11 14.66 3.21
CA PHE A 25 -23.48 14.20 3.42
C PHE A 25 -23.47 12.73 3.89
N PRO A 26 -24.35 12.34 4.82
CA PRO A 26 -24.36 10.99 5.37
C PRO A 26 -24.98 9.99 4.40
N PHE A 27 -24.61 8.71 4.57
CA PHE A 27 -25.30 7.57 3.96
C PHE A 27 -26.77 7.56 4.39
N VAL A 28 -27.68 7.58 3.41
CA VAL A 28 -29.09 7.18 3.58
C VAL A 28 -29.44 6.24 2.43
N GLY A 29 -29.85 5.01 2.74
CA GLY A 29 -30.18 4.01 1.73
C GLY A 29 -31.48 4.33 0.99
N GLY A 30 -31.44 4.27 -0.35
CA GLY A 30 -32.61 4.48 -1.21
C GLY A 30 -32.61 3.51 -2.39
N THR A 31 -33.32 2.38 -2.26
CA THR A 31 -33.44 1.35 -3.31
C THR A 31 -34.58 1.66 -4.28
N THR A 32 -34.28 2.13 -5.49
CA THR A 32 -35.17 2.06 -6.67
C THR A 32 -34.40 2.33 -7.96
N GLY A 33 -34.79 1.70 -9.08
CA GLY A 33 -34.52 2.24 -10.42
C GLY A 33 -33.43 1.57 -11.28
N ILE A 34 -33.38 0.24 -11.39
CA ILE A 34 -32.62 -0.40 -12.47
C ILE A 34 -33.36 -0.19 -13.80
N THR A 35 -32.98 0.83 -14.56
CA THR A 35 -33.40 0.98 -15.96
C THR A 35 -32.64 -0.03 -16.84
N LYS A 36 -33.21 -1.23 -17.01
CA LYS A 36 -32.78 -2.15 -18.06
C LYS A 36 -32.95 -1.46 -19.42
N VAL A 37 -31.85 -1.16 -20.11
CA VAL A 37 -31.90 -0.99 -21.57
C VAL A 37 -31.82 -2.39 -22.18
N SER A 38 -32.96 -2.94 -22.57
CA SER A 38 -33.01 -4.17 -23.35
C SER A 38 -32.87 -3.83 -24.83
N ALA A 39 -31.87 -4.41 -25.50
CA ALA A 39 -31.89 -4.55 -26.95
C ALA A 39 -32.86 -5.69 -27.30
N GLU A 40 -34.14 -5.36 -27.40
CA GLU A 40 -35.22 -6.34 -27.51
C GLU A 40 -35.48 -6.73 -28.98
N THR A 41 -34.64 -7.62 -29.52
CA THR A 41 -34.75 -8.10 -30.90
C THR A 41 -35.88 -9.13 -31.06
N GLN A 42 -37.13 -8.67 -31.20
CA GLN A 42 -38.24 -9.50 -31.67
C GLN A 42 -38.40 -9.42 -33.19
N GLU A 43 -37.95 -10.44 -33.91
CA GLU A 43 -38.29 -10.60 -35.32
C GLU A 43 -39.72 -11.15 -35.49
N GLN A 44 -40.62 -10.32 -36.00
CA GLN A 44 -41.76 -10.79 -36.80
C GLN A 44 -41.93 -9.91 -38.06
N THR A 45 -41.48 -10.50 -39.17
CA THR A 45 -41.89 -10.32 -40.59
C THR A 45 -42.49 -8.99 -41.11
N VAL A 46 -42.11 -8.69 -42.36
CA VAL A 46 -42.65 -7.66 -43.27
C VAL A 46 -42.05 -6.25 -43.12
N GLY A 47 -40.95 -6.01 -43.85
CA GLY A 47 -40.87 -4.86 -44.75
C GLY A 47 -40.63 -3.48 -44.14
N LYS A 48 -39.53 -3.28 -43.42
CA LYS A 48 -38.91 -1.96 -43.21
C LYS A 48 -37.40 -2.03 -43.34
N GLN A 49 -36.80 -1.06 -44.04
CA GLN A 49 -35.37 -0.76 -43.89
C GLN A 49 -35.16 -0.18 -42.49
N VAL A 50 -34.53 -0.94 -41.60
CA VAL A 50 -33.99 -0.38 -40.36
C VAL A 50 -32.67 0.30 -40.72
N SER A 51 -32.69 1.62 -40.82
CA SER A 51 -31.47 2.42 -40.90
C SER A 51 -30.76 2.37 -39.56
N THR A 52 -29.77 1.49 -39.43
CA THR A 52 -28.83 1.55 -38.30
C THR A 52 -27.93 2.76 -38.52
N GLU A 53 -28.16 3.84 -37.76
CA GLU A 53 -27.32 5.04 -37.82
C GLU A 53 -25.91 4.71 -37.31
N ARG A 54 -24.92 4.74 -38.21
CA ARG A 54 -23.52 4.37 -37.92
C ARG A 54 -22.73 5.63 -37.54
N ILE A 55 -23.11 6.20 -36.41
CA ILE A 55 -22.56 7.45 -35.85
C ILE A 55 -21.44 7.12 -34.86
N PHE A 56 -20.29 7.78 -35.04
CA PHE A 56 -19.08 7.62 -34.25
C PHE A 56 -18.64 8.98 -33.68
N HIS A 57 -18.34 9.03 -32.38
CA HIS A 57 -17.74 10.20 -31.73
C HIS A 57 -16.23 10.00 -31.62
N VAL A 58 -15.50 10.48 -32.64
CA VAL A 58 -14.05 10.27 -32.78
C VAL A 58 -13.31 11.22 -31.83
N MET A 59 -12.94 10.70 -30.66
CA MET A 59 -12.22 11.42 -29.61
C MET A 59 -10.81 11.85 -30.07
N GLY A 60 -10.45 13.11 -29.80
CA GLY A 60 -9.11 13.61 -30.07
C GLY A 60 -8.09 13.04 -29.09
N LYS A 61 -7.20 12.15 -29.58
CA LYS A 61 -6.18 11.46 -28.78
C LYS A 61 -4.79 12.10 -28.87
N GLY A 62 -4.66 13.21 -29.60
CA GLY A 62 -3.38 13.85 -29.94
C GLY A 62 -2.72 13.22 -31.16
N ASN A 63 -1.53 13.69 -31.55
CA ASN A 63 -0.83 13.16 -32.72
C ASN A 63 0.19 12.07 -32.34
N VAL A 64 0.01 10.86 -32.89
CA VAL A 64 0.83 9.68 -32.60
C VAL A 64 2.35 9.87 -32.75
N ASP A 65 2.80 10.62 -33.76
CA ASP A 65 4.23 10.86 -33.99
C ASP A 65 4.78 11.96 -33.06
N GLN A 66 3.98 12.97 -32.73
CA GLN A 66 4.35 13.99 -31.73
C GLN A 66 4.45 13.40 -30.32
N ILE A 67 3.55 12.49 -29.95
CA ILE A 67 3.57 11.83 -28.63
C ILE A 67 4.79 10.90 -28.52
N ARG A 68 5.09 10.10 -29.56
CA ARG A 68 6.36 9.34 -29.63
C ARG A 68 7.58 10.25 -29.39
N ASP A 69 7.67 11.38 -30.09
CA ASP A 69 8.80 12.30 -30.01
C ASP A 69 8.89 13.03 -28.65
N MET A 70 7.75 13.28 -28.00
CA MET A 70 7.65 13.79 -26.63
C MET A 70 8.17 12.75 -25.62
N ASP A 71 7.72 11.49 -25.76
CA ASP A 71 8.13 10.39 -24.89
C ASP A 71 9.59 9.95 -25.10
N ARG A 72 10.16 10.33 -26.27
CA ARG A 72 11.47 9.90 -26.81
C ARG A 72 11.50 8.41 -27.21
N ARG A 73 10.35 7.82 -27.54
CA ARG A 73 10.18 6.39 -27.90
C ARG A 73 10.62 6.10 -29.34
N GLN A 74 10.94 4.84 -29.65
CA GLN A 74 11.30 4.45 -31.02
C GLN A 74 10.07 4.29 -31.94
N PHE A 75 8.97 3.74 -31.43
CA PHE A 75 7.75 3.48 -32.19
C PHE A 75 6.57 4.27 -31.63
N ARG A 76 5.65 4.66 -32.52
CA ARG A 76 4.33 5.21 -32.14
C ARG A 76 3.31 4.11 -31.85
N PHE A 77 2.32 4.40 -31.00
CA PHE A 77 1.12 3.57 -30.83
C PHE A 77 0.13 3.73 -32.00
N SER A 78 -0.99 2.99 -31.98
CA SER A 78 -1.93 2.91 -33.11
C SER A 78 -2.77 4.19 -33.27
N PRO A 79 -2.86 4.80 -34.46
CA PRO A 79 -3.74 5.95 -34.69
C PRO A 79 -5.24 5.58 -34.71
N TYR A 80 -5.54 4.28 -34.82
CA TYR A 80 -6.89 3.77 -35.07
C TYR A 80 -7.86 3.95 -33.90
N GLU A 81 -9.05 4.44 -34.21
CA GLU A 81 -10.30 4.18 -33.49
C GLU A 81 -11.14 3.19 -34.35
N PRO A 82 -11.42 1.97 -33.87
CA PRO A 82 -12.12 0.93 -34.65
C PRO A 82 -13.61 1.25 -34.81
N THR A 83 -14.17 0.88 -35.96
CA THR A 83 -15.59 1.08 -36.28
C THR A 83 -16.43 -0.20 -36.22
N GLY A 84 -15.80 -1.38 -36.15
CA GLY A 84 -16.47 -2.67 -36.30
C GLY A 84 -17.00 -2.95 -37.73
N LEU A 85 -16.52 -2.21 -38.73
CA LEU A 85 -16.94 -2.31 -40.13
C LEU A 85 -15.76 -2.67 -41.05
N TYR A 86 -16.04 -3.52 -42.02
CA TYR A 86 -15.12 -3.94 -43.08
C TYR A 86 -15.57 -3.37 -44.43
N ALA A 87 -14.63 -2.79 -45.20
CA ALA A 87 -14.85 -2.38 -46.58
C ALA A 87 -14.34 -3.47 -47.54
N SER A 88 -15.16 -3.85 -48.52
CA SER A 88 -14.77 -4.77 -49.59
C SER A 88 -13.77 -4.11 -50.55
N PRO A 89 -12.99 -4.88 -51.34
CA PRO A 89 -12.12 -4.34 -52.38
C PRO A 89 -12.85 -3.43 -53.37
N ASN A 90 -12.43 -2.16 -53.46
CA ASN A 90 -13.04 -1.08 -54.25
C ASN A 90 -14.48 -0.70 -53.83
N GLU A 91 -14.89 -1.01 -52.59
CA GLU A 91 -16.16 -0.55 -52.05
C GLU A 91 -16.12 0.95 -51.71
N LYS A 92 -17.19 1.67 -52.08
CA LYS A 92 -17.34 3.10 -51.80
C LYS A 92 -18.01 3.31 -50.45
N ILE A 93 -17.25 3.84 -49.51
CA ILE A 93 -17.70 4.24 -48.18
C ILE A 93 -18.00 5.73 -48.20
N THR A 94 -19.26 6.11 -47.93
CA THR A 94 -19.67 7.52 -47.84
C THR A 94 -19.75 7.93 -46.38
N ILE A 95 -19.00 8.97 -46.01
CA ILE A 95 -18.81 9.41 -44.63
C ILE A 95 -19.14 10.90 -44.51
N GLN A 96 -20.13 11.22 -43.68
CA GLN A 96 -20.43 12.55 -43.21
C GLN A 96 -19.52 12.88 -42.02
N VAL A 97 -18.90 14.05 -41.99
CA VAL A 97 -18.09 14.55 -40.87
C VAL A 97 -18.61 15.91 -40.45
N ASP A 98 -18.93 16.07 -39.17
CA ASP A 98 -19.58 17.28 -38.66
C ASP A 98 -18.60 18.27 -38.00
N GLY A 99 -19.08 19.50 -37.80
CA GLY A 99 -18.28 20.60 -37.24
C GLY A 99 -17.38 21.26 -38.27
N THR A 100 -16.15 21.59 -37.87
CA THR A 100 -15.20 22.38 -38.69
C THR A 100 -13.80 21.76 -38.77
N GLN A 101 -13.58 20.59 -38.19
CA GLN A 101 -12.27 19.95 -38.09
C GLN A 101 -12.13 18.81 -39.11
N ASN A 102 -10.98 18.73 -39.78
CA ASN A 102 -10.62 17.53 -40.51
C ASN A 102 -10.31 16.39 -39.52
N ILE A 103 -10.62 15.16 -39.90
CA ILE A 103 -10.12 13.92 -39.27
C ILE A 103 -9.47 13.03 -40.33
N GLN A 104 -8.88 11.93 -39.92
CA GLN A 104 -8.44 10.88 -40.83
C GLN A 104 -9.32 9.65 -40.71
N ALA A 105 -9.39 8.89 -41.80
CA ALA A 105 -9.88 7.52 -41.81
C ALA A 105 -8.83 6.62 -42.46
N TYR A 106 -8.87 5.33 -42.11
CA TYR A 106 -8.08 4.29 -42.76
C TYR A 106 -9.00 3.18 -43.26
N ILE A 107 -8.59 2.53 -44.35
CA ILE A 107 -9.13 1.24 -44.78
C ILE A 107 -7.95 0.28 -44.89
N GLY A 108 -8.00 -0.80 -44.10
CA GLY A 108 -6.92 -1.76 -43.92
C GLY A 108 -6.16 -1.58 -42.60
N THR A 109 -5.53 -2.67 -42.16
CA THR A 109 -4.92 -2.87 -40.84
C THR A 109 -3.45 -3.25 -40.99
N PHE A 110 -2.56 -2.46 -40.38
CA PHE A 110 -1.12 -2.74 -40.38
C PHE A 110 -0.81 -4.16 -39.86
N SER A 111 0.04 -4.92 -40.55
CA SER A 111 0.41 -6.33 -40.27
C SER A 111 -0.68 -7.41 -40.45
N TYR A 112 -1.98 -7.06 -40.50
CA TYR A 112 -3.03 -8.03 -40.82
C TYR A 112 -3.22 -8.16 -42.34
N ASP A 113 -3.29 -7.02 -43.05
CA ASP A 113 -3.60 -6.94 -44.49
C ASP A 113 -2.33 -6.93 -45.39
N GLY A 114 -1.17 -7.29 -44.82
CA GLY A 114 0.13 -7.36 -45.50
C GLY A 114 1.29 -7.52 -44.51
N ALA A 115 2.50 -7.77 -45.00
CA ALA A 115 3.69 -7.91 -44.15
C ALA A 115 4.13 -6.59 -43.50
N TRP A 116 5.04 -6.66 -42.52
CA TRP A 116 5.53 -5.50 -41.75
C TRP A 116 6.05 -4.31 -42.59
N ASN A 117 6.60 -4.59 -43.77
CA ASN A 117 7.16 -3.63 -44.72
C ASN A 117 6.16 -3.20 -45.82
N GLU A 118 4.90 -3.67 -45.74
CA GLU A 118 3.86 -3.46 -46.76
C GLU A 118 2.75 -2.50 -46.28
N ASP A 119 3.02 -1.68 -45.25
CA ASP A 119 2.12 -0.65 -44.68
C ASP A 119 1.43 0.26 -45.73
N SER A 120 1.94 0.33 -46.96
CA SER A 120 1.32 1.02 -48.09
C SER A 120 0.06 0.33 -48.67
N LEU A 121 -0.23 -0.92 -48.30
CA LEU A 121 -1.46 -1.62 -48.65
C LEU A 121 -2.66 -1.05 -47.87
N VAL A 122 -2.44 -0.57 -46.65
CA VAL A 122 -3.39 0.24 -45.88
C VAL A 122 -3.53 1.60 -46.56
N LYS A 123 -4.77 2.07 -46.76
CA LYS A 123 -5.03 3.40 -47.33
C LYS A 123 -5.51 4.36 -46.24
N SER A 124 -4.92 5.54 -46.20
CA SER A 124 -5.32 6.64 -45.31
C SER A 124 -5.95 7.78 -46.11
N PHE A 125 -6.96 8.41 -45.52
CA PHE A 125 -7.77 9.44 -46.16
C PHE A 125 -7.91 10.62 -45.19
N THR A 126 -7.73 11.86 -45.68
CA THR A 126 -8.10 13.05 -44.92
C THR A 126 -9.55 13.39 -45.21
N LEU A 127 -10.42 13.20 -44.22
CA LEU A 127 -11.82 13.57 -44.31
C LEU A 127 -12.00 15.04 -43.93
N LYS A 128 -12.80 15.76 -44.71
CA LYS A 128 -13.17 17.16 -44.48
C LYS A 128 -14.57 17.23 -43.87
N PRO A 129 -14.92 18.31 -43.14
CA PRO A 129 -16.30 18.59 -42.79
C PRO A 129 -17.23 18.56 -44.01
N GLY A 130 -18.43 17.99 -43.82
CA GLY A 130 -19.35 17.64 -44.89
C GLY A 130 -19.23 16.17 -45.31
N GLU A 131 -19.70 15.87 -46.52
CA GLU A 131 -19.73 14.51 -47.07
C GLU A 131 -18.45 14.18 -47.84
N ASN A 132 -17.93 12.97 -47.60
CA ASN A 132 -16.73 12.41 -48.22
C ASN A 132 -17.08 11.04 -48.81
N THR A 133 -16.42 10.64 -49.90
CA THR A 133 -16.46 9.25 -50.39
C THR A 133 -15.03 8.73 -50.48
N ILE A 134 -14.78 7.55 -49.91
CA ILE A 134 -13.47 6.89 -49.91
C ILE A 134 -13.61 5.43 -50.38
N GLU A 135 -12.55 4.90 -50.99
CA GLU A 135 -12.47 3.52 -51.48
C GLU A 135 -11.01 3.03 -51.41
N SER A 136 -10.81 1.73 -51.13
CA SER A 136 -9.48 1.09 -51.12
C SER A 136 -9.47 -0.09 -52.09
N PRO A 137 -8.47 -0.22 -52.98
CA PRO A 137 -8.42 -1.34 -53.93
C PRO A 137 -8.24 -2.70 -53.25
N ASN A 138 -7.75 -2.72 -52.01
CA ASN A 138 -7.51 -3.92 -51.22
C ASN A 138 -8.70 -4.28 -50.29
N GLY A 139 -9.62 -3.34 -50.06
CA GLY A 139 -10.56 -3.43 -48.95
C GLY A 139 -9.84 -3.33 -47.59
N GLY A 140 -10.48 -3.84 -46.53
CA GLY A 140 -9.93 -3.92 -45.18
C GLY A 140 -10.83 -3.31 -44.10
N MET A 141 -10.41 -3.42 -42.83
CA MET A 141 -11.12 -2.81 -41.70
C MET A 141 -11.14 -1.28 -41.78
N ILE A 142 -12.25 -0.66 -41.38
CA ILE A 142 -12.44 0.79 -41.41
C ILE A 142 -12.11 1.38 -40.03
N TYR A 143 -11.23 2.39 -40.01
CA TYR A 143 -10.81 3.09 -38.80
C TYR A 143 -11.00 4.60 -38.95
N PHE A 144 -11.24 5.29 -37.84
CA PHE A 144 -11.08 6.74 -37.73
C PHE A 144 -9.82 7.12 -36.96
N TYR A 145 -9.39 8.38 -37.06
CA TYR A 145 -8.31 8.96 -36.27
C TYR A 145 -8.51 10.47 -36.16
N ASN A 146 -8.55 10.98 -34.93
CA ASN A 146 -8.62 12.41 -34.64
C ASN A 146 -7.30 12.87 -33.98
N PRO A 147 -6.40 13.54 -34.73
CA PRO A 147 -5.07 13.94 -34.24
C PRO A 147 -5.08 15.15 -33.30
N SER A 148 -6.24 15.76 -33.02
CA SER A 148 -6.37 16.88 -32.09
C SER A 148 -6.15 16.43 -30.64
N GLN A 149 -5.60 17.32 -29.81
CA GLN A 149 -5.44 17.08 -28.38
C GLN A 149 -6.78 17.34 -27.66
N GLY A 150 -7.60 16.29 -27.50
CA GLY A 150 -8.93 16.38 -26.91
C GLY A 150 -10.03 16.83 -27.88
N GLY A 151 -11.25 16.99 -27.35
CA GLY A 151 -12.46 17.19 -28.14
C GLY A 151 -12.99 15.89 -28.77
N ALA A 152 -14.08 15.99 -29.51
CA ALA A 152 -14.69 14.89 -30.26
C ALA A 152 -15.21 15.43 -31.60
N VAL A 153 -15.04 14.65 -32.67
CA VAL A 153 -15.64 14.93 -33.99
C VAL A 153 -16.67 13.84 -34.26
N GLN A 154 -17.89 14.24 -34.60
CA GLN A 154 -18.93 13.30 -35.03
C GLN A 154 -18.72 12.93 -36.49
N ALA A 155 -18.71 11.63 -36.78
CA ALA A 155 -18.65 11.08 -38.12
C ALA A 155 -19.72 10.00 -38.31
N GLU A 156 -20.45 10.03 -39.41
CA GLU A 156 -21.51 9.07 -39.74
C GLU A 156 -21.17 8.34 -41.04
N ILE A 157 -21.13 7.00 -41.01
CA ILE A 157 -20.92 6.18 -42.21
C ILE A 157 -22.29 5.89 -42.85
N LYS A 158 -22.71 6.79 -43.74
CA LYS A 158 -24.00 6.77 -44.45
C LYS A 158 -24.19 5.51 -45.31
N THR A 159 -23.21 5.16 -46.15
CA THR A 159 -23.31 4.00 -47.07
C THR A 159 -21.98 3.26 -47.21
N GLY A 160 -22.06 1.97 -47.55
CA GLY A 160 -20.90 1.07 -47.63
C GLY A 160 -20.45 0.56 -46.25
N GLY A 161 -19.64 -0.48 -46.24
CA GLY A 161 -19.06 -1.12 -45.05
C GLY A 161 -20.00 -2.16 -44.43
N ALA A 162 -19.55 -3.42 -44.36
CA ALA A 162 -20.27 -4.52 -43.72
C ALA A 162 -19.88 -4.66 -42.24
N PRO A 163 -20.80 -5.01 -41.32
CA PRO A 163 -20.44 -5.36 -39.94
C PRO A 163 -19.51 -6.57 -39.84
N THR A 164 -18.62 -6.55 -38.85
CA THR A 164 -17.75 -7.67 -38.47
C THR A 164 -17.86 -7.92 -36.95
N PRO A 165 -17.40 -9.07 -36.41
CA PRO A 165 -17.34 -9.29 -34.97
C PRO A 165 -16.47 -8.23 -34.25
N PHE A 166 -17.11 -7.37 -33.47
CA PHE A 166 -16.47 -6.25 -32.75
C PHE A 166 -16.86 -6.28 -31.27
N PHE A 167 -15.93 -6.75 -30.44
CA PHE A 167 -16.07 -6.75 -28.99
C PHE A 167 -15.56 -5.43 -28.39
N GLU A 168 -16.29 -4.85 -27.45
CA GLU A 168 -15.86 -3.65 -26.74
C GLU A 168 -16.09 -3.82 -25.23
N LEU A 169 -15.01 -3.66 -24.47
CA LEU A 169 -14.99 -3.83 -23.01
C LEU A 169 -16.01 -2.89 -22.35
N GLY A 170 -16.81 -3.46 -21.43
CA GLY A 170 -17.90 -2.73 -20.77
C GLY A 170 -19.19 -2.60 -21.57
N LYS A 171 -19.22 -2.99 -22.86
CA LYS A 171 -20.45 -3.07 -23.68
C LYS A 171 -20.89 -4.51 -23.94
N HIS A 172 -19.95 -5.40 -24.24
CA HIS A 172 -20.23 -6.77 -24.71
C HIS A 172 -19.80 -7.83 -23.68
N THR A 173 -20.50 -8.97 -23.67
CA THR A 173 -20.19 -10.14 -22.84
C THR A 173 -19.54 -11.27 -23.66
N LYS A 174 -19.00 -12.29 -22.99
CA LYS A 174 -18.47 -13.50 -23.66
C LYS A 174 -19.51 -14.13 -24.61
N GLN A 175 -20.78 -14.14 -24.25
CA GLN A 175 -21.84 -14.71 -25.09
C GLN A 175 -22.09 -13.85 -26.34
N ASP A 176 -21.99 -12.52 -26.23
CA ASP A 176 -22.14 -11.63 -27.39
C ASP A 176 -21.02 -11.83 -28.42
N LEU A 177 -19.78 -12.07 -27.97
CA LEU A 177 -18.68 -12.44 -28.86
C LEU A 177 -18.95 -13.77 -29.58
N ILE A 178 -19.48 -14.78 -28.88
CA ILE A 178 -19.88 -16.06 -29.50
C ILE A 178 -20.98 -15.83 -30.54
N ASN A 179 -22.02 -15.07 -30.19
CA ASN A 179 -23.12 -14.73 -31.09
C ASN A 179 -22.62 -13.99 -32.35
N MET A 180 -21.65 -13.07 -32.21
CA MET A 180 -21.03 -12.39 -33.35
C MET A 180 -20.22 -13.34 -34.24
N LEU A 181 -19.42 -14.23 -33.65
CA LEU A 181 -18.61 -15.21 -34.39
C LEU A 181 -19.48 -16.20 -35.17
N ASP A 182 -20.61 -16.63 -34.59
CA ASP A 182 -21.53 -17.56 -35.25
C ASP A 182 -22.45 -16.85 -36.27
N ALA A 183 -22.69 -15.54 -36.13
CA ALA A 183 -23.37 -14.71 -37.14
C ALA A 183 -22.48 -14.34 -38.34
N TYR A 184 -21.18 -14.14 -38.13
CA TYR A 184 -20.20 -13.77 -39.15
C TYR A 184 -19.02 -14.75 -39.23
N PRO A 185 -19.25 -16.05 -39.52
CA PRO A 185 -18.20 -17.09 -39.44
C PRO A 185 -17.09 -16.93 -40.48
N ASN A 186 -17.36 -16.21 -41.58
CA ASN A 186 -16.40 -15.89 -42.64
C ASN A 186 -15.97 -14.41 -42.60
N ALA A 187 -16.04 -13.76 -41.43
CA ALA A 187 -15.59 -12.38 -41.25
C ALA A 187 -14.10 -12.20 -41.61
N HIS A 188 -13.76 -11.05 -42.19
CA HIS A 188 -12.38 -10.70 -42.54
C HIS A 188 -11.47 -10.68 -41.31
N ALA A 189 -11.95 -10.06 -40.22
CA ALA A 189 -11.28 -9.99 -38.94
C ALA A 189 -12.29 -9.92 -37.79
N VAL A 190 -11.83 -10.29 -36.60
CA VAL A 190 -12.45 -10.01 -35.31
C VAL A 190 -11.64 -8.93 -34.63
N GLU A 191 -12.31 -7.93 -34.08
CA GLU A 191 -11.67 -6.88 -33.28
C GLU A 191 -12.13 -6.95 -31.82
N LEU A 192 -11.18 -6.90 -30.89
CA LEU A 192 -11.43 -6.87 -29.44
C LEU A 192 -10.82 -5.58 -28.85
N LYS A 193 -11.67 -4.66 -28.40
CA LYS A 193 -11.29 -3.33 -27.91
C LYS A 193 -11.36 -3.24 -26.39
N GLY A 194 -10.24 -2.94 -25.75
CA GLY A 194 -10.13 -2.55 -24.34
C GLY A 194 -10.14 -1.04 -24.13
N GLU A 195 -9.76 -0.60 -22.93
CA GLU A 195 -9.53 0.81 -22.60
C GLU A 195 -8.19 1.33 -23.15
N ARG A 196 -7.17 0.45 -23.18
CA ARG A 196 -5.79 0.76 -23.59
C ARG A 196 -5.29 -0.13 -24.74
N SER A 197 -5.96 -1.25 -24.98
CA SER A 197 -5.64 -2.27 -25.98
C SER A 197 -6.63 -2.34 -27.15
N LEU A 198 -6.13 -2.78 -28.30
CA LEU A 198 -6.93 -3.23 -29.45
C LEU A 198 -6.30 -4.53 -29.98
N ILE A 199 -7.10 -5.57 -30.18
CA ILE A 199 -6.64 -6.84 -30.77
C ILE A 199 -7.36 -7.04 -32.10
N THR A 200 -6.62 -7.31 -33.18
CA THR A 200 -7.19 -7.70 -34.48
C THR A 200 -6.65 -9.07 -34.88
N ALA A 201 -7.55 -10.05 -35.01
CA ALA A 201 -7.23 -11.45 -35.28
C ALA A 201 -8.31 -12.14 -36.11
N SER A 202 -7.99 -13.29 -36.70
CA SER A 202 -8.93 -14.07 -37.51
C SER A 202 -10.02 -14.73 -36.64
N PRO A 203 -11.25 -14.91 -37.16
CA PRO A 203 -12.31 -15.64 -36.45
C PRO A 203 -11.87 -17.04 -36.03
N VAL A 204 -11.06 -17.71 -36.86
CA VAL A 204 -10.48 -19.03 -36.59
C VAL A 204 -9.61 -19.01 -35.34
N ARG A 205 -8.71 -18.03 -35.19
CA ARG A 205 -7.80 -17.96 -34.04
C ARG A 205 -8.46 -17.42 -32.78
N VAL A 206 -9.43 -16.50 -32.88
CA VAL A 206 -10.25 -16.10 -31.72
C VAL A 206 -11.07 -17.28 -31.21
N LYS A 207 -11.69 -18.09 -32.08
CA LYS A 207 -12.40 -19.30 -31.64
C LYS A 207 -11.44 -20.30 -30.97
N LYS A 208 -10.35 -20.67 -31.66
CA LYS A 208 -9.33 -21.62 -31.20
C LYS A 208 -8.63 -21.24 -29.88
N TYR A 209 -8.34 -19.96 -29.65
CA TYR A 209 -7.48 -19.52 -28.55
C TYR A 209 -8.16 -18.70 -27.45
N LEU A 210 -9.33 -18.11 -27.71
CA LEU A 210 -10.11 -17.38 -26.70
C LEU A 210 -11.37 -18.17 -26.29
N ILE A 211 -12.17 -18.62 -27.26
CA ILE A 211 -13.43 -19.33 -26.95
C ILE A 211 -13.14 -20.75 -26.45
N ASP A 212 -12.39 -21.54 -27.22
CA ASP A 212 -12.12 -22.96 -26.95
C ASP A 212 -11.15 -23.18 -25.77
N SER A 213 -10.32 -22.18 -25.44
CA SER A 213 -9.51 -22.15 -24.20
C SER A 213 -10.34 -21.83 -22.94
N ASN A 214 -11.63 -21.53 -23.12
CA ASN A 214 -12.53 -20.96 -22.14
C ASN A 214 -12.08 -19.62 -21.52
N THR A 215 -11.24 -18.85 -22.21
CA THR A 215 -10.89 -17.47 -21.79
C THR A 215 -12.13 -16.58 -21.76
N ASP A 216 -12.20 -15.65 -20.80
CA ASP A 216 -13.19 -14.57 -20.79
C ASP A 216 -12.58 -13.31 -21.46
N PRO A 217 -13.18 -12.76 -22.54
CA PRO A 217 -12.66 -11.57 -23.20
C PRO A 217 -12.68 -10.33 -22.29
N VAL A 218 -13.57 -10.26 -21.29
CA VAL A 218 -13.65 -9.14 -20.33
C VAL A 218 -12.41 -9.15 -19.43
N GLU A 219 -12.09 -10.28 -18.82
CA GLU A 219 -10.93 -10.40 -17.93
C GLU A 219 -9.60 -10.40 -18.69
N LEU A 220 -9.59 -10.90 -19.94
CA LEU A 220 -8.43 -10.82 -20.81
C LEU A 220 -8.05 -9.37 -21.12
N LEU A 221 -9.00 -8.58 -21.65
CA LEU A 221 -8.74 -7.18 -22.00
C LEU A 221 -8.38 -6.34 -20.77
N LYS A 222 -9.02 -6.57 -19.62
CA LYS A 222 -8.59 -5.96 -18.34
C LYS A 222 -7.13 -6.27 -18.01
N LYS A 223 -6.67 -7.52 -18.18
CA LYS A 223 -5.28 -7.90 -17.88
C LYS A 223 -4.27 -7.34 -18.89
N ILE A 224 -4.65 -7.19 -20.16
CA ILE A 224 -3.83 -6.50 -21.16
C ILE A 224 -3.77 -4.98 -20.85
N ASP A 225 -4.89 -4.36 -20.51
CA ASP A 225 -4.94 -2.96 -20.10
C ASP A 225 -4.20 -2.69 -18.77
N GLU A 226 -4.09 -3.70 -17.89
CA GLU A 226 -3.27 -3.67 -16.67
C GLU A 226 -1.77 -3.74 -16.98
N SER A 227 -1.31 -4.64 -17.87
CA SER A 227 0.11 -4.67 -18.26
C SER A 227 0.53 -3.41 -19.01
N ILE A 228 -0.33 -2.86 -19.87
CA ILE A 228 -0.10 -1.55 -20.51
C ILE A 228 0.18 -0.46 -19.47
N ARG A 229 -0.62 -0.40 -18.39
CA ARG A 229 -0.43 0.57 -17.30
C ARG A 229 0.81 0.31 -16.46
N ILE A 230 1.23 -0.95 -16.29
CA ILE A 230 2.48 -1.30 -15.63
C ILE A 230 3.67 -0.78 -16.44
N GLU A 231 3.66 -0.95 -17.76
CA GLU A 231 4.74 -0.44 -18.61
C GLU A 231 4.72 1.08 -18.77
N ASP A 232 3.56 1.71 -18.91
CA ASP A 232 3.41 3.17 -18.90
C ASP A 232 3.97 3.78 -17.60
N ARG A 233 3.76 3.10 -16.46
CA ARG A 233 4.37 3.46 -15.17
C ARG A 233 5.89 3.35 -15.22
N VAL A 234 6.46 2.26 -15.74
CA VAL A 234 7.93 2.10 -15.90
C VAL A 234 8.51 3.21 -16.78
N SER A 235 7.78 3.61 -17.85
CA SER A 235 8.09 4.78 -18.68
C SER A 235 7.88 6.13 -17.96
N GLY A 236 7.48 6.15 -16.70
CA GLY A 236 7.34 7.36 -15.87
C GLY A 236 6.16 8.25 -16.24
N LEU A 237 5.07 7.66 -16.76
CA LEU A 237 3.84 8.36 -17.14
C LEU A 237 2.72 7.98 -16.16
N SER A 238 2.02 8.98 -15.61
CA SER A 238 0.76 8.75 -14.90
C SER A 238 -0.38 8.41 -15.86
N GLU A 239 -1.51 7.90 -15.34
CA GLU A 239 -2.73 7.69 -16.15
C GLU A 239 -3.24 9.00 -16.79
N ALA A 240 -2.88 10.19 -16.29
CA ALA A 240 -3.22 11.46 -16.96
C ALA A 240 -2.30 11.80 -18.15
N GLU A 241 -1.04 11.35 -18.12
CA GLU A 241 0.00 11.65 -19.11
C GLU A 241 0.15 10.55 -20.17
N ALA A 242 -0.23 9.32 -19.85
CA ALA A 242 -0.03 8.16 -20.71
C ALA A 242 -0.79 8.26 -22.04
N ASP A 243 -0.08 8.01 -23.14
CA ASP A 243 -0.56 8.06 -24.53
C ASP A 243 -1.89 7.32 -24.72
N LYS A 244 -2.95 8.04 -25.12
CA LYS A 244 -4.33 7.54 -25.22
C LYS A 244 -4.65 6.79 -26.50
N HIS A 245 -3.67 6.60 -27.36
CA HIS A 245 -3.74 5.64 -28.45
C HIS A 245 -3.68 4.20 -27.94
N TYR A 246 -4.14 3.26 -28.79
CA TYR A 246 -4.15 1.84 -28.44
C TYR A 246 -2.77 1.22 -28.65
N VAL A 247 -2.35 0.38 -27.71
CA VAL A 247 -1.39 -0.68 -27.99
C VAL A 247 -2.15 -1.74 -28.79
N HIS A 248 -1.79 -1.89 -30.07
CA HIS A 248 -2.48 -2.77 -31.00
C HIS A 248 -1.73 -4.11 -31.09
N PHE A 249 -2.46 -5.21 -30.95
CA PHE A 249 -2.00 -6.58 -31.06
C PHE A 249 -2.59 -7.21 -32.33
N VAL A 250 -1.75 -7.57 -33.30
CA VAL A 250 -2.22 -7.99 -34.63
C VAL A 250 -1.75 -9.40 -34.99
N GLU A 251 -2.66 -10.24 -35.46
CA GLU A 251 -2.32 -11.50 -36.11
C GLU A 251 -1.66 -11.23 -37.48
N ASP A 252 -0.48 -11.81 -37.74
CA ASP A 252 0.24 -11.67 -39.01
C ASP A 252 0.34 -13.05 -39.70
N ASN A 253 -0.01 -13.14 -40.99
CA ASN A 253 0.13 -14.35 -41.80
C ASN A 253 1.05 -14.16 -43.03
N HIS A 254 1.80 -13.05 -43.06
CA HIS A 254 2.57 -12.55 -44.21
C HIS A 254 4.07 -12.44 -43.90
N SER A 255 4.45 -12.18 -42.64
CA SER A 255 5.84 -12.05 -42.19
C SER A 255 6.45 -13.38 -41.72
N ASN A 256 7.75 -13.57 -41.91
CA ASN A 256 8.51 -14.77 -41.49
C ASN A 256 9.15 -14.66 -40.08
N TYR A 257 8.63 -13.79 -39.22
CA TYR A 257 9.07 -13.64 -37.83
C TYR A 257 8.30 -14.60 -36.90
N TYR A 258 8.50 -14.49 -35.57
CA TYR A 258 7.69 -15.20 -34.58
C TYR A 258 6.68 -14.25 -33.90
N MET A 259 7.23 -13.15 -33.38
CA MET A 259 6.55 -11.95 -32.92
C MET A 259 7.44 -10.77 -33.33
N TYR A 260 6.89 -9.56 -33.43
CA TYR A 260 7.67 -8.34 -33.60
C TYR A 260 6.87 -7.08 -33.22
N SER A 261 7.59 -5.99 -32.98
CA SER A 261 7.04 -4.67 -32.70
C SER A 261 7.49 -3.66 -33.76
N TYR A 262 6.55 -2.84 -34.24
CA TYR A 262 6.84 -1.78 -35.20
C TYR A 262 5.93 -0.56 -34.95
N ASN A 263 6.01 0.44 -35.82
CA ASN A 263 5.13 1.60 -35.76
C ASN A 263 3.65 1.18 -35.84
N SER A 264 2.83 1.76 -34.96
CA SER A 264 1.38 1.54 -34.85
C SER A 264 0.93 0.20 -34.25
N ARG A 265 1.78 -0.85 -34.11
CA ARG A 265 1.35 -2.19 -33.64
C ARG A 265 2.47 -3.10 -33.14
N THR A 266 2.07 -4.06 -32.31
CA THR A 266 2.77 -5.33 -32.05
C THR A 266 2.08 -6.42 -32.88
N ALA A 267 2.86 -7.38 -33.39
CA ALA A 267 2.38 -8.36 -34.36
C ALA A 267 2.88 -9.78 -34.05
N TYR A 268 2.02 -10.76 -34.32
CA TYR A 268 2.15 -12.13 -33.84
C TYR A 268 1.93 -13.10 -35.00
N VAL A 269 3.01 -13.72 -35.48
CA VAL A 269 2.98 -14.54 -36.69
C VAL A 269 2.25 -15.86 -36.47
N GLY A 270 1.23 -16.09 -37.29
CA GLY A 270 0.40 -17.28 -37.31
C GLY A 270 -0.20 -17.59 -35.94
N ASP A 271 0.11 -18.78 -35.43
CA ASP A 271 -0.44 -19.25 -34.15
C ASP A 271 0.19 -18.56 -32.93
N SER A 272 1.21 -17.69 -33.06
CA SER A 272 1.83 -17.03 -31.90
C SER A 272 0.90 -16.01 -31.21
N ILE A 273 -0.16 -15.54 -31.89
CA ILE A 273 -1.23 -14.69 -31.33
C ILE A 273 -1.97 -15.36 -30.16
N GLN A 274 -1.86 -16.69 -30.01
CA GLN A 274 -2.39 -17.41 -28.84
C GLN A 274 -1.88 -16.87 -27.50
N ASN A 275 -0.70 -16.25 -27.47
CA ASN A 275 -0.13 -15.68 -26.26
C ASN A 275 -0.80 -14.36 -25.85
N VAL A 276 -1.57 -13.74 -26.77
CA VAL A 276 -2.46 -12.59 -26.50
C VAL A 276 -3.90 -13.04 -26.25
N LEU A 277 -4.38 -14.09 -26.93
CA LEU A 277 -5.79 -14.51 -26.89
C LEU A 277 -6.16 -15.47 -25.74
N ASP A 278 -5.20 -16.20 -25.17
CA ASP A 278 -5.38 -17.08 -24.02
C ASP A 278 -4.94 -16.35 -22.73
N ILE A 279 -5.87 -16.12 -21.80
CA ILE A 279 -5.59 -15.37 -20.56
C ILE A 279 -4.59 -16.10 -19.64
N ASN A 280 -4.54 -17.44 -19.65
CA ASN A 280 -3.56 -18.18 -18.86
C ASN A 280 -2.16 -18.00 -19.44
N LYS A 281 -2.03 -18.00 -20.78
CA LYS A 281 -0.75 -17.68 -21.43
C LYS A 281 -0.36 -16.24 -21.16
N PHE A 282 -1.23 -15.28 -21.46
CA PHE A 282 -0.96 -13.85 -21.28
C PHE A 282 -0.57 -13.47 -19.85
N THR A 283 -1.11 -14.15 -18.82
CA THR A 283 -0.81 -13.82 -17.41
C THR A 283 0.33 -14.62 -16.79
N LYS A 284 0.63 -15.85 -17.25
CA LYS A 284 1.61 -16.75 -16.61
C LYS A 284 2.88 -17.00 -17.44
N ASP A 285 2.79 -16.86 -18.76
CA ASP A 285 3.89 -17.08 -19.73
C ASP A 285 3.90 -16.00 -20.83
N GLY A 286 3.31 -14.83 -20.54
CA GLY A 286 3.02 -13.76 -21.51
C GLY A 286 4.23 -12.97 -21.99
N TRP A 287 5.45 -13.50 -21.83
CA TRP A 287 6.70 -12.78 -22.06
C TRP A 287 6.78 -12.17 -23.46
N GLY A 288 6.32 -12.89 -24.50
CA GLY A 288 6.32 -12.41 -25.88
C GLY A 288 5.55 -11.10 -26.03
N PRO A 289 4.23 -11.07 -25.76
CA PRO A 289 3.46 -9.84 -25.74
C PRO A 289 4.07 -8.71 -24.91
N TRP A 290 4.50 -8.96 -23.66
CA TRP A 290 5.10 -7.91 -22.80
C TRP A 290 6.42 -7.36 -23.39
N HIS A 291 7.16 -8.17 -24.14
CA HIS A 291 8.40 -7.79 -24.82
C HIS A 291 8.13 -6.97 -26.09
N GLU A 292 7.12 -7.31 -26.90
CA GLU A 292 6.73 -6.48 -28.04
C GLU A 292 6.15 -5.13 -27.61
N MET A 293 5.37 -5.13 -26.52
CA MET A 293 4.88 -3.90 -25.90
C MET A 293 6.02 -3.03 -25.37
N GLY A 294 7.00 -3.63 -24.70
CA GLY A 294 8.20 -2.95 -24.20
C GLY A 294 9.03 -2.29 -25.31
N HIS A 295 9.12 -2.89 -26.49
CA HIS A 295 9.78 -2.27 -27.66
C HIS A 295 9.12 -0.95 -28.08
N GLN A 296 7.78 -0.85 -28.01
CA GLN A 296 7.07 0.40 -28.29
C GLN A 296 7.33 1.51 -27.25
N ARG A 297 7.94 1.17 -26.11
CA ARG A 297 8.28 2.07 -25.00
C ARG A 297 9.78 2.31 -24.80
N GLN A 298 10.66 1.63 -25.52
CA GLN A 298 12.11 1.85 -25.40
C GLN A 298 12.50 3.30 -25.71
N GLN A 299 13.22 3.92 -24.78
CA GLN A 299 13.60 5.32 -24.88
C GLN A 299 14.92 5.49 -25.63
N THR A 300 14.85 6.08 -26.82
CA THR A 300 15.97 6.26 -27.74
C THR A 300 17.23 6.96 -27.16
N PRO A 301 17.17 7.88 -26.17
CA PRO A 301 18.34 8.56 -25.61
C PRO A 301 19.25 7.70 -24.70
N TRP A 302 18.85 6.48 -24.35
CA TRP A 302 19.72 5.51 -23.67
C TRP A 302 19.62 4.10 -24.29
N LEU A 303 19.08 4.02 -25.52
CA LEU A 303 19.13 2.84 -26.37
C LEU A 303 20.36 2.92 -27.28
N TRP A 304 21.49 2.36 -26.84
CA TRP A 304 22.70 2.23 -27.65
C TRP A 304 22.80 0.87 -28.36
N ASP A 305 23.79 0.70 -29.23
CA ASP A 305 23.93 -0.50 -30.05
C ASP A 305 24.03 -1.78 -29.20
N GLY A 306 23.27 -2.80 -29.58
CA GLY A 306 23.17 -4.05 -28.83
C GLY A 306 22.23 -4.01 -27.61
N LEU A 307 21.46 -2.93 -27.40
CA LEU A 307 20.42 -2.86 -26.35
C LEU A 307 18.97 -3.09 -26.82
N GLY A 308 18.71 -3.24 -28.12
CA GLY A 308 17.37 -3.47 -28.66
C GLY A 308 16.62 -4.59 -27.94
N GLU A 309 17.21 -5.78 -27.90
CA GLU A 309 16.68 -6.95 -27.20
C GLU A 309 16.80 -6.86 -25.66
N VAL A 310 17.55 -5.90 -25.13
CA VAL A 310 17.89 -5.83 -23.70
C VAL A 310 16.90 -4.96 -22.94
N THR A 311 16.81 -3.67 -23.27
CA THR A 311 16.09 -2.72 -22.41
C THR A 311 14.58 -2.81 -22.53
N THR A 312 14.06 -3.41 -23.61
CA THR A 312 12.65 -3.81 -23.70
C THR A 312 12.26 -4.71 -22.52
N ASN A 313 13.14 -5.62 -22.11
CA ASN A 313 12.83 -6.58 -21.05
C ASN A 313 12.79 -5.97 -19.64
N ILE A 314 13.12 -4.68 -19.46
CA ILE A 314 12.82 -3.95 -18.21
C ILE A 314 11.29 -3.85 -18.02
N TYR A 315 10.55 -3.66 -19.12
CA TYR A 315 9.09 -3.71 -19.16
C TYR A 315 8.58 -5.12 -18.88
N SER A 316 9.05 -6.12 -19.64
CA SER A 316 8.66 -7.53 -19.48
C SER A 316 8.88 -8.06 -18.06
N MET A 317 10.02 -7.74 -17.43
CA MET A 317 10.32 -8.10 -16.03
C MET A 317 9.37 -7.42 -15.04
N SER A 318 8.95 -6.18 -15.32
CA SER A 318 8.02 -5.43 -14.47
C SER A 318 6.60 -6.00 -14.53
N VAL A 319 6.11 -6.37 -15.73
CA VAL A 319 4.82 -7.07 -15.89
C VAL A 319 4.90 -8.48 -15.27
N GLN A 320 5.97 -9.23 -15.54
CA GLN A 320 6.20 -10.56 -14.96
C GLN A 320 6.09 -10.53 -13.43
N ARG A 321 6.78 -9.58 -12.78
CA ARG A 321 6.80 -9.42 -11.33
C ARG A 321 5.46 -8.92 -10.78
N ALA A 322 4.80 -7.98 -11.46
CA ALA A 322 3.49 -7.47 -11.04
C ALA A 322 2.38 -8.55 -11.08
N PHE A 323 2.44 -9.47 -12.04
CA PHE A 323 1.56 -10.65 -12.10
C PHE A 323 2.00 -11.80 -11.18
N GLY A 324 3.01 -11.60 -10.32
CA GLY A 324 3.44 -12.58 -9.31
C GLY A 324 4.24 -13.77 -9.86
N ASN A 325 4.68 -13.72 -11.11
CA ASN A 325 5.44 -14.81 -11.72
C ASN A 325 6.91 -14.79 -11.26
N LYS A 326 7.56 -15.97 -11.23
CA LYS A 326 9.00 -16.06 -10.92
C LYS A 326 9.82 -15.32 -11.99
N SER A 327 10.75 -14.48 -11.54
CA SER A 327 11.75 -13.80 -12.38
C SER A 327 12.43 -14.72 -13.39
N ARG A 328 12.52 -14.28 -14.65
CA ARG A 328 13.26 -14.98 -15.71
C ARG A 328 14.79 -14.96 -15.49
N LEU A 329 15.30 -14.05 -14.65
CA LEU A 329 16.72 -13.98 -14.30
C LEU A 329 17.12 -15.04 -13.24
N GLU A 330 16.19 -15.40 -12.35
CA GLU A 330 16.31 -16.45 -11.32
C GLU A 330 16.33 -17.90 -11.90
N ASN A 331 16.76 -18.07 -13.14
CA ASN A 331 16.87 -19.36 -13.84
C ASN A 331 18.22 -19.48 -14.56
N GLY A 332 19.32 -19.48 -13.81
CA GLY A 332 20.69 -19.61 -14.34
C GLY A 332 21.30 -18.32 -14.91
N THR A 333 20.58 -17.20 -14.94
CA THR A 333 21.10 -15.94 -15.52
C THR A 333 21.97 -15.18 -14.52
N TYR A 334 21.56 -15.10 -13.26
CA TYR A 334 22.37 -14.44 -12.23
C TYR A 334 23.72 -15.13 -12.04
N GLU A 335 23.77 -16.46 -12.14
CA GLU A 335 24.99 -17.24 -12.09
C GLU A 335 25.93 -16.93 -13.28
N LYS A 336 25.39 -16.81 -14.51
CA LYS A 336 26.16 -16.31 -15.67
C LYS A 336 26.68 -14.89 -15.45
N ALA A 337 25.84 -13.99 -14.91
CA ALA A 337 26.19 -12.61 -14.63
C ALA A 337 27.31 -12.49 -13.58
N PHE A 338 27.23 -13.24 -12.49
CA PHE A 338 28.26 -13.27 -11.46
C PHE A 338 29.57 -13.89 -11.99
N ASN A 339 29.50 -14.94 -12.81
CA ASN A 339 30.66 -15.49 -13.50
C ASN A 339 31.34 -14.49 -14.46
N TYR A 340 30.58 -13.58 -15.09
CA TYR A 340 31.13 -12.46 -15.85
C TYR A 340 31.73 -11.36 -14.93
N LEU A 341 31.02 -10.95 -13.88
CA LEU A 341 31.44 -9.88 -12.96
C LEU A 341 32.73 -10.22 -12.19
N ASN A 342 32.94 -11.50 -11.90
CA ASN A 342 34.11 -12.05 -11.22
C ASN A 342 35.37 -12.12 -12.10
N LYS A 343 35.29 -11.82 -13.41
CA LYS A 343 36.47 -11.74 -14.28
C LYS A 343 37.39 -10.57 -13.90
N PRO A 344 38.71 -10.66 -14.21
CA PRO A 344 39.63 -9.54 -14.14
C PRO A 344 39.11 -8.32 -14.92
N GLN A 345 39.41 -7.11 -14.43
CA GLN A 345 38.88 -5.87 -15.01
C GLN A 345 39.30 -5.68 -16.48
N SER A 346 40.44 -6.24 -16.89
CA SER A 346 40.94 -6.26 -18.28
C SER A 346 40.14 -7.15 -19.23
N GLU A 347 39.28 -8.03 -18.72
CA GLU A 347 38.45 -8.96 -19.51
C GLU A 347 36.97 -8.55 -19.56
N LYS A 348 36.60 -7.44 -18.92
CA LYS A 348 35.22 -6.97 -18.80
C LYS A 348 34.96 -5.76 -19.70
N ASP A 349 34.09 -6.00 -20.67
CA ASP A 349 33.51 -4.99 -21.57
C ASP A 349 32.02 -5.33 -21.68
N TYR A 350 31.17 -4.48 -21.12
CA TYR A 350 29.73 -4.71 -21.05
C TYR A 350 29.10 -4.89 -22.44
N ASN A 351 29.60 -4.16 -23.45
CA ASN A 351 29.02 -4.18 -24.79
C ASN A 351 29.32 -5.50 -25.51
N LYS A 352 30.42 -6.18 -25.15
CA LYS A 352 30.81 -7.52 -25.64
C LYS A 352 30.15 -8.70 -24.92
N ILE A 353 29.16 -8.47 -24.06
CA ILE A 353 28.34 -9.56 -23.50
C ILE A 353 27.32 -10.01 -24.56
N ASP A 354 27.43 -11.24 -25.07
CA ASP A 354 26.50 -11.76 -26.09
C ASP A 354 25.11 -12.14 -25.51
N ASP A 355 25.05 -12.56 -24.24
CA ASP A 355 23.81 -12.99 -23.60
C ASP A 355 22.96 -11.78 -23.17
N VAL A 356 21.85 -11.57 -23.88
CA VAL A 356 20.85 -10.51 -23.66
C VAL A 356 20.33 -10.48 -22.22
N PHE A 357 20.15 -11.64 -21.58
CA PHE A 357 19.63 -11.72 -20.21
C PHE A 357 20.73 -11.39 -19.18
N VAL A 358 22.00 -11.70 -19.47
CA VAL A 358 23.13 -11.22 -18.66
C VAL A 358 23.30 -9.70 -18.79
N LYS A 359 23.12 -9.13 -19.99
CA LYS A 359 23.05 -7.67 -20.16
C LYS A 359 21.88 -7.04 -19.39
N LEU A 360 20.71 -7.66 -19.40
CA LEU A 360 19.51 -7.21 -18.68
C LEU A 360 19.73 -7.19 -17.15
N ALA A 361 20.51 -8.13 -16.60
CA ALA A 361 20.75 -8.18 -15.16
C ALA A 361 21.35 -6.88 -14.60
N MET A 362 22.24 -6.19 -15.33
CA MET A 362 22.73 -4.86 -14.93
C MET A 362 21.59 -3.85 -14.78
N PHE A 363 20.67 -3.77 -15.75
CA PHE A 363 19.54 -2.85 -15.69
C PHE A 363 18.58 -3.23 -14.55
N TRP A 364 18.24 -4.52 -14.42
CA TRP A 364 17.31 -4.96 -13.39
C TRP A 364 17.88 -4.81 -11.96
N GLN A 365 19.19 -4.93 -11.77
CA GLN A 365 19.85 -4.65 -10.49
C GLN A 365 19.67 -3.21 -10.02
N LEU A 366 19.60 -2.22 -10.92
CA LEU A 366 19.27 -0.84 -10.56
C LEU A 366 17.83 -0.73 -10.03
N ASN A 367 16.86 -1.40 -10.67
CA ASN A 367 15.49 -1.47 -10.19
C ASN A 367 15.39 -2.16 -8.82
N LEU A 368 16.08 -3.29 -8.63
CA LEU A 368 16.13 -4.00 -7.35
C LEU A 368 16.73 -3.13 -6.24
N ALA A 369 17.78 -2.36 -6.55
CA ALA A 369 18.55 -1.61 -5.58
C ALA A 369 17.93 -0.25 -5.17
N PHE A 370 17.30 0.46 -6.12
CA PHE A 370 16.69 1.78 -5.92
C PHE A 370 15.16 1.76 -5.85
N GLY A 371 14.53 0.63 -6.18
CA GLY A 371 13.08 0.47 -6.18
C GLY A 371 12.42 0.88 -7.50
N GLU A 372 11.13 0.58 -7.60
CA GLU A 372 10.32 0.67 -8.84
C GLU A 372 10.22 2.10 -9.40
N GLU A 373 10.48 3.10 -8.56
CA GLU A 373 10.56 4.52 -8.93
C GLU A 373 11.83 4.94 -9.69
N PHE A 374 12.83 4.06 -9.78
CA PHE A 374 14.11 4.37 -10.46
C PHE A 374 13.91 4.63 -11.98
N TYR A 375 13.29 3.68 -12.68
CA TYR A 375 13.04 3.81 -14.12
C TYR A 375 12.03 4.91 -14.48
N PRO A 376 10.92 5.12 -13.75
CA PRO A 376 10.04 6.27 -13.90
C PRO A 376 10.80 7.61 -13.89
N LYS A 377 11.66 7.82 -12.88
CA LYS A 377 12.45 9.05 -12.72
C LYS A 377 13.54 9.18 -13.79
N LEU A 378 14.13 8.07 -14.26
CA LEU A 378 15.09 8.06 -15.36
C LEU A 378 14.44 8.47 -16.69
N HIS A 379 13.27 7.94 -17.00
CA HIS A 379 12.51 8.34 -18.20
C HIS A 379 12.13 9.82 -18.20
N GLN A 380 11.66 10.32 -17.05
CA GLN A 380 11.33 11.73 -16.85
C GLN A 380 12.56 12.62 -16.99
N ALA A 381 13.71 12.22 -16.43
CA ALA A 381 14.97 12.94 -16.59
C ALA A 381 15.37 13.08 -18.07
N TYR A 382 15.28 11.99 -18.86
CA TYR A 382 15.59 12.02 -20.30
C TYR A 382 14.53 12.74 -21.16
N ARG A 383 13.24 12.75 -20.76
CA ARG A 383 12.21 13.61 -21.37
C ARG A 383 12.50 15.10 -21.15
N SER A 384 13.03 15.46 -19.97
CA SER A 384 13.31 16.84 -19.59
C SER A 384 14.48 17.51 -20.34
N LEU A 385 15.32 16.72 -21.02
CA LEU A 385 16.43 17.23 -21.83
C LEU A 385 15.93 17.91 -23.11
N SER A 386 16.56 19.03 -23.48
CA SER A 386 16.38 19.66 -24.80
C SER A 386 16.89 18.73 -25.92
N LYS A 387 16.46 18.96 -27.17
CA LYS A 387 16.88 18.12 -28.32
C LYS A 387 18.38 18.20 -28.58
N GLU A 388 18.99 19.30 -28.14
CA GLU A 388 20.40 19.64 -28.30
C GLU A 388 21.28 18.89 -27.29
N GLU A 389 20.76 18.63 -26.08
CA GLU A 389 21.38 17.87 -24.99
C GLU A 389 21.24 16.34 -25.14
N LEU A 390 20.37 15.85 -26.04
CA LEU A 390 20.19 14.41 -26.24
C LEU A 390 21.48 13.78 -26.83
N PRO A 391 21.96 12.67 -26.25
CA PRO A 391 23.09 11.92 -26.79
C PRO A 391 22.72 11.24 -28.12
N LYS A 392 23.63 11.29 -29.09
CA LYS A 392 23.40 10.89 -30.48
C LYS A 392 24.13 9.60 -30.80
N THR A 393 25.40 9.48 -30.42
CA THR A 393 26.20 8.27 -30.61
C THR A 393 26.00 7.26 -29.48
N SER A 394 26.35 5.99 -29.71
CA SER A 394 26.30 4.95 -28.66
C SER A 394 27.24 5.26 -27.48
N ASP A 395 28.42 5.83 -27.72
CA ASP A 395 29.32 6.28 -26.65
C ASP A 395 28.70 7.42 -25.83
N GLU A 396 28.13 8.44 -26.50
CA GLU A 396 27.43 9.54 -25.82
C GLU A 396 26.27 9.02 -24.96
N LYS A 397 25.51 8.03 -25.46
CA LYS A 397 24.39 7.40 -24.74
C LYS A 397 24.87 6.64 -23.50
N ILE A 398 25.96 5.89 -23.59
CA ILE A 398 26.58 5.19 -22.44
C ILE A 398 27.02 6.21 -21.38
N GLN A 399 27.75 7.26 -21.77
CA GLN A 399 28.26 8.26 -20.83
C GLN A 399 27.13 9.08 -20.20
N ALA A 400 26.08 9.43 -20.97
CA ALA A 400 24.87 10.06 -20.46
C ALA A 400 24.10 9.14 -19.50
N PHE A 401 24.05 7.83 -19.78
CA PHE A 401 23.36 6.86 -18.92
C PHE A 401 24.03 6.75 -17.55
N ILE A 402 25.36 6.58 -17.50
CA ILE A 402 26.14 6.54 -16.25
C ILE A 402 25.91 7.81 -15.39
N TYR A 403 25.88 8.98 -16.04
CA TYR A 403 25.64 10.26 -15.36
C TYR A 403 24.18 10.40 -14.87
N ASN A 404 23.20 10.15 -15.73
CA ASN A 404 21.78 10.34 -15.40
C ASN A 404 21.27 9.30 -14.40
N THR A 405 21.74 8.05 -14.45
CA THR A 405 21.43 7.06 -13.40
C THR A 405 22.01 7.46 -12.05
N SER A 406 23.24 7.97 -12.00
CA SER A 406 23.83 8.51 -10.77
C SER A 406 23.03 9.70 -10.20
N LYS A 407 22.56 10.58 -11.10
CA LYS A 407 21.70 11.73 -10.76
C LYS A 407 20.33 11.30 -10.20
N VAL A 408 19.71 10.27 -10.80
CA VAL A 408 18.40 9.73 -10.36
C VAL A 408 18.52 8.95 -9.05
N ALA A 409 19.61 8.21 -8.87
CA ALA A 409 19.93 7.49 -7.63
C ALA A 409 20.32 8.40 -6.45
N LYS A 410 20.63 9.68 -6.70
CA LYS A 410 21.35 10.58 -5.77
C LYS A 410 22.64 9.94 -5.20
N GLN A 411 23.30 9.10 -5.98
CA GLN A 411 24.43 8.28 -5.54
C GLN A 411 25.46 8.17 -6.67
N ASN A 412 26.75 8.18 -6.35
CA ASN A 412 27.81 7.99 -7.33
C ASN A 412 27.92 6.49 -7.68
N LEU A 413 27.40 6.12 -8.86
CA LEU A 413 27.31 4.73 -9.33
C LEU A 413 28.55 4.27 -10.12
N LEU A 414 29.63 5.05 -10.19
CA LEU A 414 30.86 4.63 -10.88
C LEU A 414 31.35 3.23 -10.45
N PRO A 415 31.34 2.84 -9.15
CA PRO A 415 31.73 1.48 -8.74
C PRO A 415 30.89 0.36 -9.35
N PHE A 416 29.59 0.60 -9.57
CA PHE A 416 28.67 -0.38 -10.18
C PHE A 416 28.94 -0.57 -11.66
N PHE A 417 29.10 0.53 -12.40
CA PHE A 417 29.40 0.48 -13.84
C PHE A 417 30.81 -0.05 -14.12
N ASP A 418 31.78 0.27 -13.26
CA ASP A 418 33.12 -0.33 -13.32
C ASP A 418 33.05 -1.84 -13.05
N LYS A 419 32.29 -2.30 -12.06
CA LYS A 419 32.08 -3.74 -11.83
C LYS A 419 31.55 -4.45 -13.07
N TRP A 420 30.58 -3.87 -13.77
CA TRP A 420 29.98 -4.39 -15.00
C TRP A 420 30.84 -4.22 -16.27
N GLY A 421 31.91 -3.42 -16.23
CA GLY A 421 32.73 -3.13 -17.42
C GLY A 421 32.10 -2.13 -18.39
N LEU A 422 31.19 -1.26 -17.90
CA LEU A 422 30.61 -0.15 -18.65
C LEU A 422 31.36 1.14 -18.29
N ILE A 423 32.54 1.33 -18.88
CA ILE A 423 33.55 2.27 -18.35
C ILE A 423 33.18 3.75 -18.62
N ALA A 424 33.17 4.55 -17.55
CA ALA A 424 33.05 6.00 -17.63
C ALA A 424 34.37 6.67 -18.08
N THR A 425 34.33 7.61 -19.02
CA THR A 425 35.50 8.42 -19.41
C THR A 425 35.92 9.37 -18.27
N PRO A 426 37.15 9.91 -18.28
CA PRO A 426 37.61 10.86 -17.25
C PRO A 426 36.71 12.09 -17.10
N GLU A 427 36.04 12.53 -18.17
CA GLU A 427 35.11 13.65 -18.21
C GLU A 427 33.80 13.29 -17.51
N THR A 428 33.26 12.09 -17.78
CA THR A 428 32.06 11.57 -17.13
C THR A 428 32.29 11.32 -15.64
N ARG A 429 33.46 10.79 -15.27
CA ARG A 429 33.85 10.62 -13.85
C ARG A 429 33.83 11.96 -13.12
N LYS A 430 34.54 12.96 -13.64
CA LYS A 430 34.54 14.33 -13.08
C LYS A 430 33.12 14.93 -13.01
N LYS A 431 32.26 14.67 -14.00
CA LYS A 431 30.84 15.12 -13.97
C LYS A 431 30.03 14.45 -12.87
N VAL A 432 30.23 13.15 -12.61
CA VAL A 432 29.54 12.41 -11.52
C VAL A 432 30.11 12.78 -10.15
N GLU A 433 31.43 12.89 -10.02
CA GLU A 433 32.13 13.34 -8.81
C GLU A 433 31.66 14.75 -8.40
N ALA A 434 31.54 15.68 -9.35
CA ALA A 434 31.05 17.03 -9.13
C ALA A 434 29.57 17.14 -8.69
N LEU A 435 28.81 16.04 -8.69
CA LEU A 435 27.48 16.00 -8.06
C LEU A 435 27.56 15.93 -6.51
N ASN A 436 28.74 15.61 -5.94
CA ASN A 436 28.97 15.43 -4.50
C ASN A 436 28.03 14.41 -3.82
N TYR A 437 27.50 13.45 -4.58
CA TYR A 437 26.68 12.37 -4.03
C TYR A 437 27.51 11.30 -3.32
N PRO A 438 26.97 10.60 -2.30
CA PRO A 438 27.63 9.49 -1.64
C PRO A 438 28.12 8.43 -2.63
N ILE A 439 29.31 7.86 -2.38
CA ILE A 439 29.84 6.76 -3.17
C ILE A 439 29.05 5.49 -2.84
N LEU A 440 28.65 4.75 -3.87
CA LEU A 440 28.01 3.45 -3.71
C LEU A 440 28.97 2.45 -3.02
N VAL A 441 28.64 2.07 -1.79
CA VAL A 441 29.35 1.04 -1.01
C VAL A 441 28.62 -0.32 -1.00
N ALA A 442 27.32 -0.33 -1.24
CA ALA A 442 26.53 -1.55 -1.29
C ALA A 442 26.83 -2.35 -2.58
N PRO A 443 27.02 -3.68 -2.51
CA PRO A 443 27.36 -4.50 -3.67
C PRO A 443 26.12 -4.82 -4.52
N ILE A 444 25.48 -3.80 -5.10
CA ILE A 444 24.22 -3.99 -5.84
C ILE A 444 24.40 -4.80 -7.14
N TRP A 445 25.64 -4.96 -7.60
CA TRP A 445 26.03 -5.89 -8.67
C TRP A 445 25.91 -7.38 -8.27
N GLU A 446 25.71 -7.69 -6.98
CA GLU A 446 25.40 -9.03 -6.45
C GLU A 446 23.89 -9.22 -6.17
N SER A 447 23.05 -8.21 -6.47
CA SER A 447 21.62 -8.21 -6.21
C SER A 447 20.84 -9.17 -7.12
N THR A 448 19.89 -9.93 -6.55
CA THR A 448 18.93 -10.78 -7.28
C THR A 448 17.48 -10.50 -6.84
N ASP A 449 16.48 -11.02 -7.55
CA ASP A 449 15.07 -10.89 -7.14
C ASP A 449 14.79 -11.61 -5.81
N SER A 450 15.43 -12.76 -5.58
CA SER A 450 15.35 -13.55 -4.34
C SER A 450 16.19 -12.99 -3.19
N LYS A 451 17.22 -12.19 -3.48
CA LYS A 451 18.12 -11.54 -2.52
C LYS A 451 18.46 -10.11 -2.96
N PRO A 452 17.51 -9.16 -2.84
CA PRO A 452 17.71 -7.80 -3.33
C PRO A 452 18.63 -6.99 -2.41
N VAL A 453 19.80 -6.61 -2.92
CA VAL A 453 20.71 -5.66 -2.25
C VAL A 453 20.23 -4.23 -2.53
N LYS A 454 19.82 -3.51 -1.48
CA LYS A 454 19.41 -2.09 -1.55
C LYS A 454 20.62 -1.16 -1.50
N ALA A 455 20.59 -0.09 -2.29
CA ALA A 455 21.75 0.80 -2.49
C ALA A 455 21.90 1.87 -1.39
N ASN A 456 20.78 2.43 -0.97
CA ASN A 456 20.64 3.34 0.15
C ASN A 456 19.72 2.65 1.16
N VAL A 457 20.28 2.25 2.30
CA VAL A 457 19.54 1.70 3.44
C VAL A 457 19.62 2.66 4.60
N LEU A 458 18.57 3.44 4.77
CA LEU A 458 18.42 4.35 5.91
C LEU A 458 18.11 3.55 7.17
N LYS A 459 18.47 4.11 8.32
CA LYS A 459 18.11 3.60 9.64
C LYS A 459 17.11 4.54 10.30
N LEU A 460 16.19 3.94 11.05
CA LEU A 460 15.21 4.64 11.87
C LEU A 460 15.20 3.98 13.25
N GLY A 461 15.41 4.74 14.32
CA GLY A 461 15.61 4.21 15.67
C GLY A 461 15.50 5.26 16.75
N GLY A 462 15.82 4.87 17.97
CA GLY A 462 15.74 5.70 19.16
C GLY A 462 15.86 4.85 20.42
N ARG A 463 15.42 5.41 21.55
CA ARG A 463 15.59 4.85 22.88
C ARG A 463 14.31 4.89 23.71
N VAL A 464 14.09 3.84 24.50
CA VAL A 464 13.07 3.83 25.57
C VAL A 464 13.78 3.88 26.92
N TRP A 465 13.42 4.83 27.79
CA TRP A 465 14.06 5.00 29.11
C TRP A 465 13.07 5.32 30.22
N GLU A 466 13.48 5.04 31.46
CA GLU A 466 12.78 5.36 32.70
C GLU A 466 12.99 6.84 33.07
N ASP A 467 12.17 7.74 32.51
CA ASP A 467 12.11 9.15 32.94
C ASP A 467 11.61 9.18 34.39
N SER A 468 12.56 9.51 35.25
CA SER A 468 12.51 9.35 36.71
C SER A 468 12.14 10.65 37.41
N ASN A 469 12.25 11.77 36.70
CA ASN A 469 11.97 13.11 37.23
C ASN A 469 10.72 13.78 36.62
N GLN A 470 10.14 13.14 35.60
CA GLN A 470 8.90 13.46 34.88
C GLN A 470 8.99 14.68 33.97
N ASN A 471 10.17 14.95 33.39
CA ASN A 471 10.40 16.08 32.48
C ASN A 471 10.28 15.76 30.98
N GLY A 472 10.20 14.48 30.57
CA GLY A 472 10.16 14.08 29.16
C GLY A 472 11.48 14.21 28.38
N ILE A 473 12.60 14.44 29.06
CA ILE A 473 13.95 14.66 28.52
C ILE A 473 14.88 13.59 29.10
N HIS A 474 15.74 12.96 28.29
CA HIS A 474 16.66 11.94 28.79
C HIS A 474 17.82 12.57 29.60
N ASP A 475 17.76 12.43 30.92
CA ASP A 475 18.84 12.86 31.84
C ASP A 475 19.92 11.78 32.02
N GLN A 476 21.19 12.18 32.20
CA GLN A 476 22.35 11.26 32.28
C GLN A 476 22.25 10.17 33.36
N SER A 477 21.43 10.37 34.40
CA SER A 477 21.17 9.39 35.47
C SER A 477 20.16 8.31 35.08
N GLU A 478 19.43 8.48 33.99
CA GLU A 478 18.23 7.70 33.67
C GLU A 478 18.52 6.50 32.76
N LYS A 479 17.83 5.40 33.05
CA LYS A 479 18.17 4.07 32.53
C LYS A 479 17.29 3.68 31.36
N GLY A 480 17.89 3.06 30.36
CA GLY A 480 17.14 2.42 29.28
C GLY A 480 16.29 1.27 29.79
N MET A 481 15.21 0.95 29.08
CA MET A 481 14.33 -0.18 29.39
C MET A 481 14.52 -1.32 28.37
N GLU A 482 15.00 -2.47 28.84
CA GLU A 482 15.21 -3.68 28.03
C GLU A 482 13.90 -4.37 27.64
N GLY A 483 13.84 -4.92 26.42
CA GLY A 483 12.79 -5.85 25.99
C GLY A 483 11.42 -5.24 25.64
N VAL A 484 11.31 -3.91 25.65
CA VAL A 484 10.12 -3.16 25.20
C VAL A 484 9.92 -3.39 23.71
N ARG A 485 8.70 -3.75 23.29
CA ARG A 485 8.37 -3.95 21.87
C ARG A 485 8.23 -2.60 21.17
N VAL A 486 8.81 -2.51 19.98
CA VAL A 486 8.70 -1.33 19.12
C VAL A 486 8.35 -1.77 17.70
N GLN A 487 7.38 -1.11 17.08
CA GLN A 487 6.87 -1.41 15.75
C GLN A 487 7.06 -0.22 14.79
N LEU A 488 7.49 -0.52 13.57
CA LEU A 488 7.59 0.42 12.46
C LEU A 488 6.30 0.35 11.64
N LEU A 489 5.67 1.50 11.41
CA LEU A 489 4.45 1.62 10.63
C LEU A 489 4.69 2.39 9.33
N ASP A 490 3.87 2.14 8.31
CA ASP A 490 3.80 2.96 7.10
C ASP A 490 2.99 4.26 7.31
N LYS A 491 2.80 5.03 6.23
CA LYS A 491 2.02 6.28 6.24
C LYS A 491 0.54 6.12 6.58
N ASP A 492 -0.04 4.93 6.37
CA ASP A 492 -1.46 4.63 6.57
C ASP A 492 -1.72 3.92 7.91
N GLY A 493 -0.67 3.46 8.60
CA GLY A 493 -0.69 2.83 9.91
C GLY A 493 -0.46 1.31 9.90
N ASN A 494 -0.11 0.70 8.77
CA ASN A 494 0.14 -0.75 8.70
C ASN A 494 1.53 -1.09 9.25
N VAL A 495 1.65 -2.19 10.02
CA VAL A 495 2.93 -2.67 10.58
C VAL A 495 3.83 -3.22 9.47
N LEU A 496 5.05 -2.69 9.39
CA LEU A 496 6.09 -3.09 8.44
C LEU A 496 7.19 -3.98 9.08
N LYS A 497 7.60 -3.65 10.30
CA LYS A 497 8.63 -4.36 11.08
C LYS A 497 8.32 -4.29 12.58
N GLU A 498 8.85 -5.22 13.35
CA GLU A 498 8.85 -5.20 14.81
C GLU A 498 10.26 -5.53 15.33
N VAL A 499 10.67 -4.87 16.42
CA VAL A 499 11.90 -5.14 17.17
C VAL A 499 11.63 -5.06 18.67
N LYS A 500 12.66 -5.32 19.49
CA LYS A 500 12.67 -5.02 20.92
C LYS A 500 13.89 -4.19 21.30
N THR A 501 13.78 -3.44 22.38
CA THR A 501 14.90 -2.64 22.92
C THR A 501 15.99 -3.51 23.55
N ASP A 502 17.24 -3.05 23.43
CA ASP A 502 18.42 -3.61 24.11
C ASP A 502 18.51 -3.20 25.59
N LYS A 503 19.56 -3.65 26.28
CA LYS A 503 19.80 -3.39 27.72
C LYS A 503 19.97 -1.93 28.05
N GLU A 504 20.50 -1.18 27.11
CA GLU A 504 20.74 0.24 27.19
C GLU A 504 19.52 1.06 26.71
N GLY A 505 18.45 0.38 26.28
CA GLY A 505 17.14 0.93 25.92
C GLY A 505 16.94 1.20 24.42
N HIS A 506 17.93 0.95 23.57
CA HIS A 506 17.88 1.35 22.16
C HIS A 506 17.14 0.34 21.29
N TYR A 507 16.52 0.82 20.22
CA TYR A 507 15.97 -0.01 19.15
C TYR A 507 16.37 0.54 17.77
N LEU A 508 16.39 -0.34 16.77
CA LEU A 508 16.85 0.00 15.42
C LEU A 508 16.07 -0.74 14.34
N PHE A 509 15.49 0.02 13.41
CA PHE A 509 15.01 -0.47 12.12
C PHE A 509 16.02 -0.10 11.03
N ASP A 510 16.61 -1.11 10.40
CA ASP A 510 17.52 -0.96 9.28
C ASP A 510 16.82 -1.18 7.92
N GLY A 511 17.57 -1.08 6.82
CA GLY A 511 17.09 -1.49 5.50
C GLY A 511 16.00 -0.60 4.90
N LEU A 512 15.81 0.61 5.41
CA LEU A 512 14.72 1.51 5.01
C LEU A 512 15.10 2.36 3.79
N ILE A 513 14.10 2.96 3.16
CA ILE A 513 14.27 3.83 1.99
C ILE A 513 13.68 5.22 2.27
N GLU A 514 13.92 6.20 1.40
CA GLU A 514 13.25 7.51 1.49
C GLU A 514 11.72 7.34 1.42
N ASN A 515 11.02 7.51 2.55
CA ASN A 515 9.56 7.36 2.65
C ASN A 515 9.04 8.00 3.95
N THR A 516 7.70 8.02 4.11
CA THR A 516 7.04 8.44 5.35
C THR A 516 6.71 7.23 6.22
N TYR A 517 7.15 7.27 7.48
CA TYR A 517 6.99 6.21 8.50
C TYR A 517 6.40 6.76 9.80
N ARG A 518 6.00 5.87 10.71
CA ARG A 518 5.80 6.16 12.15
C ARG A 518 6.44 5.06 12.99
N VAL A 519 6.69 5.36 14.27
CA VAL A 519 7.01 4.34 15.27
C VAL A 519 5.86 4.24 16.27
N GLN A 520 5.58 3.01 16.71
CA GLN A 520 4.76 2.72 17.87
C GLN A 520 5.56 1.92 18.91
N VAL A 521 5.68 2.46 20.12
CA VAL A 521 6.26 1.79 21.29
C VAL A 521 5.14 1.13 22.10
N GLU A 522 5.27 -0.15 22.44
CA GLU A 522 4.33 -0.82 23.35
C GLU A 522 4.55 -0.29 24.78
N LYS A 523 3.53 0.33 25.37
CA LYS A 523 3.63 0.94 26.70
C LYS A 523 4.00 -0.10 27.77
N PRO A 524 5.12 0.04 28.49
CA PRO A 524 5.51 -0.94 29.51
C PRO A 524 4.50 -1.04 30.64
N SER A 525 4.30 -2.26 31.16
CA SER A 525 3.33 -2.53 32.23
C SER A 525 3.71 -1.78 33.52
N GLY A 526 2.80 -0.95 34.03
CA GLY A 526 3.02 -0.06 35.17
C GLY A 526 3.58 1.33 34.86
N TYR A 527 3.77 1.65 33.58
CA TYR A 527 4.29 2.94 33.13
C TYR A 527 3.25 3.76 32.35
N VAL A 528 3.46 5.07 32.33
CA VAL A 528 2.84 6.03 31.41
C VAL A 528 3.92 6.62 30.51
N PHE A 529 3.58 7.12 29.32
CA PHE A 529 4.55 7.86 28.50
C PHE A 529 4.82 9.24 29.09
N ALA A 530 6.06 9.69 28.99
CA ALA A 530 6.49 11.02 29.39
C ALA A 530 5.94 12.11 28.46
N PRO A 531 5.91 13.40 28.88
CA PRO A 531 5.44 14.49 28.05
C PRO A 531 6.33 14.68 26.80
N LYS A 532 5.70 14.65 25.61
CA LYS A 532 6.36 14.75 24.31
C LYS A 532 6.97 16.14 24.08
N GLN A 533 8.21 16.20 23.57
CA GLN A 533 8.89 17.42 23.10
C GLN A 533 8.85 18.55 24.14
N SER A 534 9.41 18.28 25.31
CA SER A 534 9.38 19.16 26.49
C SER A 534 10.57 20.12 26.57
N GLY A 535 11.69 19.78 25.92
CA GLY A 535 12.91 20.56 25.87
C GLY A 535 13.03 21.47 24.63
N GLN A 536 14.27 21.63 24.17
CA GLN A 536 14.64 22.30 22.92
C GLN A 536 15.57 21.43 22.06
N ASP A 537 15.92 20.24 22.53
CA ASP A 537 16.87 19.33 21.90
C ASP A 537 16.18 18.00 21.61
N VAL A 538 15.70 17.88 20.37
CA VAL A 538 14.96 16.71 19.89
C VAL A 538 15.79 15.41 19.92
N THR A 539 17.11 15.48 20.17
CA THR A 539 17.97 14.30 20.30
C THR A 539 17.89 13.60 21.66
N ILE A 540 17.21 14.22 22.64
CA ILE A 540 16.96 13.66 23.99
C ILE A 540 15.51 13.85 24.47
N ASP A 541 14.64 14.42 23.65
CA ASP A 541 13.21 14.64 23.95
C ASP A 541 12.36 13.41 23.60
N SER A 542 11.36 13.08 24.44
CA SER A 542 10.35 12.07 24.10
C SER A 542 9.57 12.50 22.85
N SER A 543 9.54 11.62 21.83
CA SER A 543 8.92 11.83 20.52
C SER A 543 7.55 11.16 20.37
N VAL A 544 7.16 10.27 21.30
CA VAL A 544 5.88 9.55 21.27
C VAL A 544 4.75 10.30 21.97
N SER A 545 3.51 10.07 21.52
CA SER A 545 2.28 10.53 22.18
C SER A 545 1.98 9.75 23.47
N GLU A 546 0.91 10.16 24.19
CA GLU A 546 0.29 9.37 25.26
C GLU A 546 -0.19 7.96 24.84
N THR A 547 -0.34 7.73 23.53
CA THR A 547 -0.67 6.42 22.94
C THR A 547 0.56 5.62 22.47
N GLY A 548 1.77 6.15 22.66
CA GLY A 548 3.03 5.52 22.29
C GLY A 548 3.42 5.65 20.82
N VAL A 549 2.78 6.57 20.07
CA VAL A 549 2.97 6.70 18.61
C VAL A 549 3.61 8.04 18.26
N THR A 550 4.57 8.03 17.34
CA THR A 550 5.21 9.26 16.83
C THR A 550 4.33 10.02 15.84
N ASP A 551 4.73 11.25 15.52
CA ASP A 551 4.27 11.89 14.28
C ASP A 551 4.77 11.12 13.03
N ALA A 552 4.30 11.53 11.85
CA ALA A 552 4.75 10.96 10.59
C ALA A 552 6.13 11.53 10.22
N ILE A 553 7.16 10.69 10.20
CA ILE A 553 8.54 11.05 9.87
C ILE A 553 8.78 10.79 8.38
N THR A 554 9.12 11.83 7.62
CA THR A 554 9.65 11.66 6.25
C THR A 554 11.15 11.42 6.35
N LEU A 555 11.54 10.15 6.34
CA LEU A 555 12.92 9.71 6.50
C LEU A 555 13.73 10.04 5.24
N LEU A 556 14.73 10.93 5.35
CA LEU A 556 15.60 11.36 4.25
C LEU A 556 17.10 11.12 4.50
N HIS A 557 17.43 10.74 5.73
CA HIS A 557 18.74 10.35 6.24
C HIS A 557 18.52 9.33 7.38
N ASP A 558 19.58 8.79 7.97
CA ASP A 558 19.45 8.03 9.23
C ASP A 558 18.84 8.95 10.31
N ASP A 559 17.85 8.46 11.05
CA ASP A 559 17.20 9.16 12.17
C ASP A 559 17.18 8.22 13.39
N LEU A 560 17.89 8.58 14.45
CA LEU A 560 18.06 7.77 15.66
C LEU A 560 17.55 8.51 16.91
N THR A 561 16.62 9.46 16.74
CA THR A 561 16.12 10.34 17.82
C THR A 561 14.66 10.09 18.18
N LEU A 562 14.09 8.94 17.78
CA LEU A 562 12.67 8.66 17.96
C LEU A 562 12.40 8.07 19.34
N ASP A 563 12.61 8.93 20.31
CA ASP A 563 12.82 8.59 21.70
C ASP A 563 11.50 8.49 22.49
N ALA A 564 11.46 7.69 23.56
CA ALA A 564 10.27 7.45 24.36
C ALA A 564 10.59 7.34 25.85
N GLY A 565 10.45 8.46 26.56
CA GLY A 565 10.46 8.47 28.02
C GLY A 565 9.21 7.78 28.57
N VAL A 566 9.38 6.96 29.60
CA VAL A 566 8.28 6.25 30.28
C VAL A 566 8.43 6.29 31.79
N ASN A 567 7.35 6.65 32.48
CA ASN A 567 7.40 7.12 33.87
C ASN A 567 6.58 6.15 34.73
N ARG A 568 7.12 5.76 35.90
CA ARG A 568 6.40 4.87 36.83
C ARG A 568 5.12 5.53 37.33
N ASN A 569 4.04 4.76 37.38
CA ASN A 569 2.74 5.22 37.87
C ASN A 569 2.71 5.34 39.41
N THR A 570 3.40 6.35 39.96
CA THR A 570 3.55 6.55 41.42
C THR A 570 2.44 7.43 42.01
N PHE A 571 2.05 7.12 43.25
CA PHE A 571 1.09 7.91 44.01
C PHE A 571 1.82 8.73 45.09
N LYS A 572 1.62 10.05 45.08
CA LYS A 572 2.30 11.06 45.91
C LYS A 572 2.03 10.89 47.41
N ASP A 573 0.90 10.28 47.76
CA ASP A 573 0.44 9.99 49.12
C ASP A 573 0.79 8.57 49.61
N VAL A 574 1.52 7.78 48.83
CA VAL A 574 1.96 6.42 49.18
C VAL A 574 3.50 6.36 49.21
N PRO A 575 4.14 6.60 50.38
CA PRO A 575 5.60 6.60 50.48
C PRO A 575 6.22 5.25 50.13
N GLU A 576 7.40 5.23 49.49
CA GLU A 576 8.10 4.00 49.08
C GLU A 576 8.40 3.05 50.25
N GLY A 577 8.68 3.61 51.44
CA GLY A 577 8.90 2.85 52.68
C GLY A 577 7.62 2.35 53.36
N HIS A 578 6.44 2.59 52.80
CA HIS A 578 5.17 2.16 53.39
C HIS A 578 4.91 0.67 53.12
N TRP A 579 4.44 -0.07 54.13
CA TRP A 579 4.26 -1.54 54.05
C TRP A 579 3.33 -2.00 52.92
N ALA A 580 2.39 -1.16 52.49
CA ALA A 580 1.47 -1.43 51.39
C ALA A 580 1.97 -1.00 49.99
N PHE A 581 3.11 -0.29 49.89
CA PHE A 581 3.56 0.34 48.64
C PHE A 581 3.62 -0.63 47.46
N ASN A 582 4.29 -1.77 47.64
CA ASN A 582 4.42 -2.81 46.61
C ASN A 582 3.07 -3.39 46.17
N ALA A 583 2.13 -3.58 47.10
CA ALA A 583 0.81 -4.12 46.81
C ALA A 583 -0.08 -3.12 46.06
N ILE A 584 -0.02 -1.84 46.45
CA ILE A 584 -0.71 -0.74 45.75
C ILE A 584 -0.17 -0.62 44.33
N TYR A 585 1.15 -0.59 44.17
CA TYR A 585 1.80 -0.41 42.87
C TYR A 585 1.51 -1.58 41.93
N ASP A 586 1.70 -2.83 42.37
CA ASP A 586 1.40 -4.03 41.56
C ASP A 586 -0.07 -4.08 41.10
N LEU A 587 -1.02 -3.75 41.98
CA LEU A 587 -2.44 -3.75 41.63
C LEU A 587 -2.85 -2.57 40.73
N ALA A 588 -2.16 -1.43 40.83
CA ALA A 588 -2.33 -0.31 39.91
C ALA A 588 -1.76 -0.62 38.52
N ASN A 589 -0.60 -1.27 38.45
CA ASN A 589 0.03 -1.71 37.19
C ASN A 589 -0.83 -2.73 36.43
N LYS A 590 -1.56 -3.57 37.16
CA LYS A 590 -2.56 -4.52 36.62
C LYS A 590 -3.89 -3.88 36.22
N GLY A 591 -4.06 -2.56 36.39
CA GLY A 591 -5.32 -1.86 36.13
C GLY A 591 -6.47 -2.23 37.07
N ILE A 592 -6.19 -2.94 38.17
CA ILE A 592 -7.20 -3.37 39.13
C ILE A 592 -7.61 -2.16 39.98
N VAL A 593 -6.63 -1.50 40.62
CA VAL A 593 -6.84 -0.35 41.50
C VAL A 593 -6.48 0.95 40.78
N ALA A 594 -7.27 2.00 41.00
CA ALA A 594 -6.99 3.36 40.56
C ALA A 594 -7.02 4.32 41.76
N GLY A 595 -6.23 5.40 41.66
CA GLY A 595 -6.33 6.57 42.54
C GLY A 595 -7.54 7.45 42.23
N TYR A 596 -7.62 8.62 42.86
CA TYR A 596 -8.71 9.58 42.64
C TYR A 596 -8.44 10.57 41.49
N GLY A 597 -7.18 10.71 41.08
CA GLY A 597 -6.70 11.75 40.16
C GLY A 597 -5.38 12.34 40.66
N ASP A 598 -4.74 13.20 39.87
CA ASP A 598 -3.58 14.03 40.23
C ASP A 598 -2.37 13.31 40.91
N GLY A 599 -2.27 11.99 40.76
CA GLY A 599 -1.28 11.16 41.45
C GLY A 599 -1.62 10.89 42.93
N ILE A 600 -2.89 10.90 43.34
CA ILE A 600 -3.36 10.60 44.70
C ILE A 600 -4.07 9.23 44.72
N PHE A 601 -3.60 8.33 45.59
CA PHE A 601 -4.20 7.03 45.85
C PHE A 601 -5.41 7.10 46.80
N GLY A 602 -5.42 8.03 47.75
CA GLY A 602 -6.34 8.04 48.89
C GLY A 602 -5.86 7.14 50.03
N MET A 603 -4.58 7.23 50.41
CA MET A 603 -4.04 6.40 51.50
C MET A 603 -4.63 6.81 52.86
N GLY A 604 -5.09 5.82 53.64
CA GLY A 604 -5.77 6.02 54.92
C GLY A 604 -7.30 6.15 54.83
N ASP A 605 -7.86 6.36 53.63
CA ASP A 605 -9.32 6.39 53.45
C ASP A 605 -9.95 5.01 53.63
N ASN A 606 -11.16 4.98 54.21
CA ASN A 606 -11.93 3.75 54.40
C ASN A 606 -12.59 3.30 53.08
N VAL A 607 -12.42 2.02 52.72
CA VAL A 607 -12.99 1.47 51.47
C VAL A 607 -14.48 1.16 51.61
N THR A 608 -15.27 1.53 50.61
CA THR A 608 -16.72 1.28 50.56
C THR A 608 -17.05 -0.08 49.92
N ARG A 609 -18.27 -0.59 50.18
CA ARG A 609 -18.74 -1.89 49.65
C ARG A 609 -18.78 -1.91 48.12
N GLU A 610 -19.18 -0.82 47.47
CA GLU A 610 -19.15 -0.71 46.00
C GLU A 610 -17.72 -0.71 45.43
N GLN A 611 -16.77 -0.05 46.11
CA GLN A 611 -15.37 -0.01 45.67
C GLN A 611 -14.75 -1.41 45.73
N VAL A 612 -14.99 -2.16 46.81
CA VAL A 612 -14.49 -3.53 46.93
C VAL A 612 -15.13 -4.46 45.89
N ALA A 613 -16.42 -4.29 45.58
CA ALA A 613 -17.05 -5.03 44.49
C ALA A 613 -16.37 -4.76 43.14
N ALA A 614 -16.18 -3.49 42.76
CA ALA A 614 -15.51 -3.13 41.51
C ALA A 614 -14.06 -3.65 41.42
N LEU A 615 -13.33 -3.66 42.55
CA LEU A 615 -11.95 -4.14 42.60
C LEU A 615 -11.86 -5.68 42.51
N ILE A 616 -12.71 -6.43 43.21
CA ILE A 616 -12.74 -7.90 43.11
C ILE A 616 -13.18 -8.36 41.72
N TYR A 617 -14.17 -7.68 41.11
CA TYR A 617 -14.63 -7.99 39.76
C TYR A 617 -13.49 -7.95 38.73
N ARG A 618 -12.62 -6.95 38.83
CA ARG A 618 -11.42 -6.81 37.99
C ARG A 618 -10.37 -7.88 38.29
N THR A 619 -10.12 -8.19 39.56
CA THR A 619 -9.13 -9.22 39.94
C THR A 619 -9.54 -10.63 39.51
N LEU A 620 -10.83 -10.95 39.55
CA LEU A 620 -11.36 -12.24 39.12
C LEU A 620 -11.63 -12.30 37.60
N HIS A 621 -11.28 -11.26 36.84
CA HIS A 621 -11.44 -11.17 35.38
C HIS A 621 -12.85 -11.58 34.88
N ILE A 622 -13.90 -11.14 35.57
CA ILE A 622 -15.27 -11.60 35.28
C ILE A 622 -15.76 -11.09 33.92
N GLU A 623 -16.13 -12.02 33.05
CA GLU A 623 -16.74 -11.72 31.75
C GLU A 623 -18.10 -11.02 31.90
N LYS A 624 -18.31 -10.00 31.07
CA LYS A 624 -19.53 -9.18 31.07
C LYS A 624 -20.75 -10.01 30.65
N GLN A 625 -21.89 -9.82 31.31
CA GLN A 625 -23.17 -10.46 30.93
C GLN A 625 -24.26 -9.40 30.75
N ASP A 626 -25.08 -9.54 29.70
CA ASP A 626 -26.06 -8.52 29.28
C ASP A 626 -27.08 -8.12 30.36
N LYS A 627 -27.33 -9.00 31.33
CA LYS A 627 -28.22 -8.72 32.46
C LYS A 627 -27.92 -9.58 33.68
N TYR A 628 -27.80 -8.91 34.84
CA TYR A 628 -27.91 -9.54 36.15
C TYR A 628 -29.26 -9.20 36.80
N GLU A 629 -29.76 -10.08 37.66
CA GLU A 629 -30.96 -9.82 38.45
C GLU A 629 -30.62 -8.91 39.64
N ASN A 630 -31.41 -7.85 39.84
CA ASN A 630 -31.22 -6.95 40.98
C ASN A 630 -32.04 -7.44 42.17
N LEU A 631 -31.35 -7.97 43.18
CA LEU A 631 -31.93 -8.49 44.42
C LEU A 631 -31.99 -7.43 45.54
N TYR A 632 -31.59 -6.19 45.28
CA TYR A 632 -31.40 -5.15 46.30
C TYR A 632 -32.29 -3.93 46.09
N GLY A 633 -32.90 -3.45 47.18
CA GLY A 633 -33.75 -2.25 47.18
C GLY A 633 -33.00 -0.93 46.98
N ASP A 634 -31.67 -0.92 47.17
CA ASP A 634 -30.83 0.28 47.17
C ASP A 634 -29.74 0.30 46.08
N ILE A 635 -29.84 -0.55 45.06
CA ILE A 635 -28.93 -0.55 43.90
C ILE A 635 -29.64 0.02 42.67
N ASP A 636 -29.27 1.24 42.29
CA ASP A 636 -29.61 1.87 41.02
C ASP A 636 -28.45 2.75 40.51
N LYS A 637 -28.63 3.36 39.33
CA LYS A 637 -27.64 4.24 38.67
C LYS A 637 -27.33 5.55 39.42
N ASN A 638 -28.09 5.88 40.46
CA ASN A 638 -27.92 7.07 41.29
C ASN A 638 -27.23 6.70 42.62
N SER A 639 -27.49 5.50 43.15
CA SER A 639 -26.91 5.02 44.40
C SER A 639 -25.49 4.47 44.25
N THR A 640 -25.13 3.94 43.07
CA THR A 640 -23.80 3.40 42.80
C THR A 640 -23.33 3.59 41.35
N MET A 641 -22.02 3.66 41.15
CA MET A 641 -21.39 3.63 39.83
C MET A 641 -21.06 2.20 39.37
N PHE A 642 -21.18 1.21 40.26
CA PHE A 642 -20.74 -0.18 40.01
C PHE A 642 -21.90 -1.21 40.17
N PRO A 643 -23.10 -0.96 39.59
CA PRO A 643 -24.25 -1.85 39.80
C PRO A 643 -24.03 -3.23 39.16
N GLU A 644 -23.26 -3.30 38.08
CA GLU A 644 -22.97 -4.54 37.39
C GLU A 644 -22.03 -5.43 38.20
N GLU A 645 -20.93 -4.87 38.71
CA GLU A 645 -19.95 -5.60 39.53
C GLU A 645 -20.57 -6.10 40.85
N ILE A 646 -21.43 -5.29 41.47
CA ILE A 646 -22.17 -5.64 42.70
C ILE A 646 -23.10 -6.84 42.45
N LEU A 647 -23.87 -6.84 41.36
CA LEU A 647 -24.83 -7.90 41.07
C LEU A 647 -24.14 -9.18 40.56
N ALA A 648 -23.06 -9.06 39.78
CA ALA A 648 -22.25 -10.19 39.36
C ALA A 648 -21.64 -10.94 40.56
N LEU A 649 -21.02 -10.22 41.50
CA LEU A 649 -20.42 -10.82 42.69
C LEU A 649 -21.46 -11.30 43.71
N THR A 650 -22.68 -10.77 43.67
CA THR A 650 -23.82 -11.30 44.43
C THR A 650 -24.32 -12.62 43.85
N LYS A 651 -24.45 -12.73 42.52
CA LYS A 651 -24.79 -13.97 41.80
C LYS A 651 -23.78 -15.10 42.05
N LEU A 652 -22.50 -14.75 42.29
CA LEU A 652 -21.44 -15.68 42.69
C LEU A 652 -21.40 -15.98 44.20
N GLY A 653 -22.29 -15.41 45.02
CA GLY A 653 -22.35 -15.62 46.48
C GLY A 653 -21.21 -14.96 47.27
N ILE A 654 -20.35 -14.17 46.61
CA ILE A 654 -19.21 -13.48 47.23
C ILE A 654 -19.73 -12.36 48.13
N PHE A 655 -20.61 -11.52 47.58
CA PHE A 655 -21.33 -10.50 48.34
C PHE A 655 -22.74 -10.95 48.74
N GLN A 656 -23.20 -10.41 49.86
CA GLN A 656 -24.55 -10.56 50.40
C GLN A 656 -25.01 -9.19 50.94
N GLY A 657 -26.31 -8.91 50.87
CA GLY A 657 -26.93 -7.76 51.51
C GLY A 657 -27.14 -7.95 53.01
N ASP A 658 -27.95 -7.07 53.60
CA ASP A 658 -28.49 -7.24 54.94
C ASP A 658 -29.89 -7.87 54.95
N ASP A 659 -30.38 -8.17 56.16
CA ASP A 659 -31.69 -8.79 56.42
C ASP A 659 -32.90 -7.93 55.97
N GLN A 660 -32.63 -6.71 55.48
CA GLN A 660 -33.62 -5.74 54.99
C GLN A 660 -33.62 -5.65 53.45
N GLY A 661 -32.78 -6.45 52.77
CA GLY A 661 -32.69 -6.49 51.31
C GLY A 661 -31.82 -5.39 50.69
N ASN A 662 -30.88 -4.81 51.44
CA ASN A 662 -30.02 -3.72 50.96
C ASN A 662 -28.56 -4.16 50.83
N PHE A 663 -27.89 -3.71 49.77
CA PHE A 663 -26.45 -3.91 49.59
C PHE A 663 -25.62 -2.89 50.36
N ARG A 664 -26.13 -1.66 50.53
CA ARG A 664 -25.48 -0.50 51.16
C ARG A 664 -24.17 -0.09 50.47
N PRO A 665 -24.20 0.36 49.19
CA PRO A 665 -23.00 0.54 48.37
C PRO A 665 -21.96 1.50 48.98
N LYS A 666 -22.42 2.58 49.63
CA LYS A 666 -21.55 3.59 50.25
C LYS A 666 -21.05 3.23 51.65
N ALA A 667 -21.52 2.15 52.27
CA ALA A 667 -21.09 1.78 53.62
C ALA A 667 -19.64 1.25 53.61
N THR A 668 -18.86 1.61 54.63
CA THR A 668 -17.47 1.18 54.78
C THR A 668 -17.37 -0.22 55.37
N LEU A 669 -16.50 -1.06 54.81
CA LEU A 669 -16.35 -2.46 55.24
C LEU A 669 -15.56 -2.57 56.56
N THR A 670 -16.03 -3.44 57.46
CA THR A 670 -15.24 -3.89 58.62
C THR A 670 -14.25 -4.99 58.23
N ARG A 671 -13.19 -5.20 59.02
CA ARG A 671 -12.22 -6.28 58.82
C ARG A 671 -12.86 -7.67 58.83
N ALA A 672 -13.93 -7.88 59.60
CA ALA A 672 -14.72 -9.11 59.62
C ALA A 672 -15.49 -9.36 58.31
N GLU A 673 -16.19 -8.34 57.79
CA GLU A 673 -16.86 -8.43 56.49
C GLU A 673 -15.85 -8.62 55.34
N MET A 674 -14.73 -7.92 55.39
CA MET A 674 -13.66 -8.05 54.42
C MET A 674 -13.07 -9.46 54.39
N ALA A 675 -12.82 -10.06 55.55
CA ALA A 675 -12.34 -11.45 55.63
C ALA A 675 -13.33 -12.42 54.96
N GLN A 676 -14.65 -12.24 55.19
CA GLN A 676 -15.70 -13.04 54.54
C GLN A 676 -15.70 -12.86 53.01
N VAL A 677 -15.68 -11.61 52.52
CA VAL A 677 -15.66 -11.30 51.08
C VAL A 677 -14.44 -11.92 50.39
N ILE A 678 -13.23 -11.73 50.94
CA ILE A 678 -11.99 -12.32 50.41
C ILE A 678 -12.00 -13.85 50.47
N THR A 679 -12.48 -14.44 51.57
CA THR A 679 -12.61 -15.91 51.72
C THR A 679 -13.53 -16.51 50.65
N ARG A 680 -14.60 -15.83 50.28
CA ARG A 680 -15.55 -16.30 49.26
C ARG A 680 -15.02 -16.09 47.83
N ALA A 681 -14.44 -14.91 47.56
CA ALA A 681 -13.86 -14.57 46.26
C ALA A 681 -12.77 -15.56 45.85
N PHE A 682 -11.83 -15.82 46.76
CA PHE A 682 -10.67 -16.69 46.54
C PHE A 682 -10.85 -18.12 47.09
N LYS A 683 -12.09 -18.51 47.45
CA LYS A 683 -12.48 -19.85 47.93
C LYS A 683 -11.53 -20.44 48.98
N LEU A 684 -11.17 -19.66 49.99
CA LEU A 684 -10.06 -19.96 50.91
C LEU A 684 -10.43 -21.00 51.99
N ASP A 685 -9.73 -22.13 51.98
CA ASP A 685 -9.78 -23.11 53.07
C ASP A 685 -9.12 -22.62 54.36
N VAL A 686 -9.65 -23.08 55.50
CA VAL A 686 -9.07 -22.85 56.83
C VAL A 686 -7.92 -23.83 57.07
N LYS A 687 -6.69 -23.40 56.78
CA LYS A 687 -5.47 -24.21 56.98
C LYS A 687 -5.06 -24.33 58.45
N ALA A 688 -5.47 -23.38 59.30
CA ALA A 688 -5.34 -23.43 60.76
C ALA A 688 -6.39 -22.49 61.42
N PRO A 689 -6.84 -22.76 62.66
CA PRO A 689 -7.69 -21.84 63.42
C PRO A 689 -6.94 -20.55 63.78
N HIS A 690 -7.67 -19.44 63.92
CA HIS A 690 -7.07 -18.19 64.40
C HIS A 690 -6.58 -18.28 65.85
N ASN A 691 -5.62 -17.42 66.21
CA ASN A 691 -5.13 -17.26 67.59
C ASN A 691 -5.48 -15.88 68.20
N PHE A 692 -6.34 -15.09 67.54
CA PHE A 692 -6.76 -13.78 68.03
C PHE A 692 -7.70 -13.86 69.25
N SER A 693 -7.41 -13.04 70.26
CA SER A 693 -8.09 -12.94 71.56
C SER A 693 -9.45 -12.22 71.51
N ASP A 694 -9.65 -11.35 70.52
CA ASP A 694 -10.85 -10.53 70.33
C ASP A 694 -11.84 -11.13 69.30
N VAL A 695 -11.66 -12.41 68.96
CA VAL A 695 -12.52 -13.16 68.04
C VAL A 695 -13.17 -14.32 68.82
N PRO A 696 -14.41 -14.15 69.32
CA PRO A 696 -15.09 -15.20 70.09
C PRO A 696 -15.26 -16.52 69.33
N ALA A 697 -15.28 -17.64 70.07
CA ALA A 697 -15.40 -18.98 69.50
C ALA A 697 -16.72 -19.24 68.74
N ASN A 698 -17.72 -18.39 68.92
CA ASN A 698 -19.02 -18.34 68.23
C ASN A 698 -19.16 -17.15 67.25
N SER A 699 -18.07 -16.44 66.93
CA SER A 699 -18.11 -15.31 65.99
C SER A 699 -18.52 -15.74 64.58
N TRP A 700 -19.47 -15.04 63.98
CA TRP A 700 -19.96 -15.25 62.61
C TRP A 700 -18.84 -15.14 61.55
N ALA A 701 -17.75 -14.42 61.85
CA ALA A 701 -16.59 -14.27 60.98
C ALA A 701 -15.43 -15.23 61.29
N LYS A 702 -15.52 -16.05 62.35
CA LYS A 702 -14.44 -16.94 62.86
C LYS A 702 -13.71 -17.74 61.77
N ASN A 703 -14.46 -18.43 60.91
CA ASN A 703 -13.87 -19.28 59.89
C ASN A 703 -13.17 -18.45 58.80
N ALA A 704 -13.78 -17.35 58.34
CA ALA A 704 -13.18 -16.45 57.37
C ALA A 704 -11.91 -15.76 57.91
N ILE A 705 -11.93 -15.32 59.18
CA ILE A 705 -10.76 -14.77 59.88
C ILE A 705 -9.64 -15.82 59.97
N SER A 706 -9.98 -17.07 60.30
CA SER A 706 -9.02 -18.19 60.31
C SER A 706 -8.46 -18.48 58.91
N ALA A 707 -9.28 -18.41 57.85
CA ALA A 707 -8.85 -18.59 56.47
C ALA A 707 -7.88 -17.49 56.03
N VAL A 708 -8.20 -16.20 56.20
CA VAL A 708 -7.30 -15.11 55.78
C VAL A 708 -6.02 -15.04 56.64
N GLN A 709 -6.06 -15.45 57.91
CA GLN A 709 -4.84 -15.58 58.73
C GLN A 709 -3.97 -16.76 58.23
N SER A 710 -4.54 -17.96 58.10
CA SER A 710 -3.77 -19.17 57.81
C SER A 710 -3.27 -19.27 56.36
N ASN A 711 -3.89 -18.53 55.43
CA ASN A 711 -3.37 -18.30 54.08
C ASN A 711 -2.43 -17.08 53.98
N LYS A 712 -2.03 -16.46 55.10
CA LYS A 712 -1.14 -15.29 55.19
C LYS A 712 -1.65 -14.03 54.45
N ILE A 713 -2.96 -13.93 54.24
CA ILE A 713 -3.58 -12.83 53.49
C ILE A 713 -3.79 -11.60 54.36
N ALA A 714 -4.26 -11.77 55.61
CA ALA A 714 -4.43 -10.68 56.56
C ALA A 714 -3.78 -11.02 57.92
N ALA A 715 -2.91 -10.13 58.39
CA ALA A 715 -2.33 -10.18 59.73
C ALA A 715 -3.27 -9.52 60.77
N GLY A 716 -3.05 -9.81 62.05
CA GLY A 716 -3.66 -9.06 63.17
C GLY A 716 -3.12 -7.64 63.30
N VAL A 717 -3.72 -6.84 64.18
CA VAL A 717 -3.43 -5.41 64.35
C VAL A 717 -2.45 -5.12 65.52
N GLY A 718 -1.75 -6.15 66.00
CA GLY A 718 -0.96 -6.12 67.24
C GLY A 718 -1.66 -6.81 68.41
N GLU A 719 -0.97 -6.96 69.55
CA GLU A 719 -1.50 -7.44 70.84
C GLU A 719 -2.30 -8.77 70.81
N GLY A 720 -2.11 -9.62 69.79
CA GLY A 720 -2.93 -10.82 69.61
C GLY A 720 -4.40 -10.51 69.28
N LYS A 721 -4.67 -9.42 68.55
CA LYS A 721 -6.01 -8.96 68.15
C LYS A 721 -6.17 -8.91 66.63
N PHE A 722 -7.38 -9.18 66.14
CA PHE A 722 -7.76 -8.98 64.73
C PHE A 722 -8.46 -7.64 64.47
N ALA A 723 -9.06 -7.04 65.50
CA ALA A 723 -10.02 -5.94 65.46
C ALA A 723 -11.16 -6.15 64.44
N PRO A 724 -12.06 -7.14 64.64
CA PRO A 724 -13.16 -7.46 63.71
C PRO A 724 -13.97 -6.28 63.20
N ASN A 725 -14.24 -5.31 64.09
CA ASN A 725 -15.13 -4.16 63.83
C ASN A 725 -14.40 -2.91 63.27
N MET A 726 -13.05 -2.92 63.23
CA MET A 726 -12.28 -1.83 62.63
C MET A 726 -12.60 -1.75 61.14
N LYS A 727 -12.71 -0.52 60.60
CA LYS A 727 -12.93 -0.29 59.18
C LYS A 727 -11.65 -0.50 58.38
N VAL A 728 -11.79 -1.03 57.16
CA VAL A 728 -10.66 -1.35 56.28
C VAL A 728 -10.30 -0.14 55.43
N THR A 729 -9.04 0.27 55.48
CA THR A 729 -8.51 1.35 54.64
C THR A 729 -8.11 0.85 53.26
N ARG A 730 -8.01 1.76 52.27
CA ARG A 730 -7.69 1.42 50.87
C ARG A 730 -6.36 0.65 50.75
N GLU A 731 -5.37 1.00 51.54
CA GLU A 731 -4.06 0.33 51.56
C GLU A 731 -4.08 -1.03 52.29
N GLN A 732 -4.89 -1.21 53.34
CA GLN A 732 -5.14 -2.54 53.92
C GLN A 732 -5.83 -3.45 52.90
N TYR A 733 -6.83 -2.94 52.18
CA TYR A 733 -7.52 -3.70 51.15
C TYR A 733 -6.59 -4.10 49.99
N ALA A 734 -5.79 -3.17 49.47
CA ALA A 734 -4.81 -3.44 48.43
C ALA A 734 -3.84 -4.56 48.86
N GLN A 735 -3.33 -4.52 50.10
CA GLN A 735 -2.46 -5.57 50.62
C GLN A 735 -3.16 -6.94 50.72
N PHE A 736 -4.42 -7.01 51.17
CA PHE A 736 -5.15 -8.28 51.23
C PHE A 736 -5.41 -8.86 49.83
N LEU A 737 -5.80 -8.01 48.88
CA LEU A 737 -6.07 -8.42 47.49
C LEU A 737 -4.80 -8.90 46.78
N TYR A 738 -3.69 -8.19 46.96
CA TYR A 738 -2.37 -8.60 46.50
C TYR A 738 -1.98 -9.97 47.06
N ASN A 739 -2.02 -10.13 48.39
CA ASN A 739 -1.68 -11.39 49.07
C ASN A 739 -2.59 -12.56 48.63
N ALA A 740 -3.87 -12.29 48.32
CA ALA A 740 -4.78 -13.31 47.81
C ALA A 740 -4.40 -13.75 46.38
N SER A 741 -4.14 -12.79 45.49
CA SER A 741 -3.76 -13.06 44.09
C SER A 741 -2.41 -13.80 43.94
N LEU A 742 -1.51 -13.66 44.92
CA LEU A 742 -0.27 -14.45 44.97
C LEU A 742 -0.52 -15.92 45.36
N ASN A 743 -1.51 -16.19 46.22
CA ASN A 743 -1.80 -17.55 46.68
C ASN A 743 -2.45 -18.41 45.56
N GLU A 744 -3.30 -17.84 44.70
CA GLU A 744 -3.90 -18.58 43.58
C GLU A 744 -2.84 -19.15 42.63
N ARG A 745 -1.81 -18.36 42.33
CA ARG A 745 -0.66 -18.76 41.50
C ARG A 745 0.25 -19.83 42.14
N SER A 746 -0.07 -20.29 43.36
CA SER A 746 0.62 -21.42 44.01
C SER A 746 -0.18 -22.73 43.98
N HIS A 747 -1.39 -22.71 43.41
CA HIS A 747 -2.28 -23.87 43.23
C HIS A 747 -2.75 -24.05 41.76
N GLN A 748 -2.04 -23.43 40.81
CA GLN A 748 -2.03 -23.75 39.38
C GLN A 748 -0.67 -24.35 39.02
#